data_AF-A0A6C0JRA7-F1
#
_entry.id   AF-A0A6C0JRA7-F1
#
_cell.length_a   1.000
_cell.length_b   1.000
_cell.length_c   1.000
_cell.angle_alpha   90.00
_cell.angle_beta   90.00
_cell.angle_gamma   90.00
#
_symmetry.space_group_name_H-M   'P 1'
#
loop_
_entity.id
_entity.type
_entity.pdbx_description
1 polymer ?
#
loop_
_entity_poly.entity_id
_entity_poly.type
_entity_poly.pdbx_seq_one_letter_code
_entity_poly.pdbx_strand_id
1 'polypeptide(L)'
;MAKKIRWVPVHAKYKLPNHELSSKGQCRNKKTGYIFKNTPGQKGYVSWGFTQRTKKIVLKRHFQAHNMLADSFGLIKLPGQIEVDHINRIRHDNRIENLRWATKAQQAANRDTSNNNGAPKQVEQFDLKDNFIKLWPSAKEAGEMLDISPEDIRAVCNDKKVKAGNFKWKYYFEPDLEGEVWDEYKDGYLASSLGRVRAPDGRIMKSHLENGYNRIGIKGRKIYVYEVVCYTFCGSAPSSKHSVDHINNDTKNDCAINLRWATKKEQAENRKNVKQILQISLDTGEVLSSHKGADGTALALGLNAYCILSNCKRNYGFKTHGGFLFRFEDDYTETLEEVHKIRDNMKKIATILQISAETGKVLAKFPNAAEAARQLGLEKSENSKIINLCNRKEGHYVVAGFIFRREGDYDEENGCEPDGTKPLSKRLKPKILQIGLKTGVVFDKFESPAEAERELDILASCIIRVCNNKQKSTGGFIFRREGDYDEVNNRDLLPQIPPKPVSAKPAILQISITTGEVLARFATPAEAQKELDIPKGYITSACRNERKTACGFIFRKEGDYDEENCKDLLPPKAVSAKPAILQICMTTKEVLAKFKDVQEAQKELDISSKNINRVCAKGRNSTGGFIFRKEGDYDEENLCDIEKDDE
;
A
#
# COMPACT_ATOMS: atom_id res chain seq x y z
N MET A 1 -10.62 -12.06 19.02
CA MET A 1 -12.10 -11.91 19.03
C MET A 1 -12.45 -10.44 19.28
N ALA A 2 -13.06 -9.74 18.31
CA ALA A 2 -13.47 -8.35 18.52
C ALA A 2 -14.68 -8.29 19.48
N LYS A 3 -14.55 -7.57 20.61
CA LYS A 3 -15.67 -7.36 21.54
C LYS A 3 -16.79 -6.60 20.82
N LYS A 4 -17.95 -7.25 20.61
CA LYS A 4 -19.16 -6.63 20.02
C LYS A 4 -19.53 -5.34 20.77
N ILE A 5 -19.89 -4.28 20.03
CA ILE A 5 -20.39 -3.02 20.62
C ILE A 5 -21.77 -3.29 21.23
N ARG A 6 -21.91 -3.10 22.53
CA ARG A 6 -23.17 -3.30 23.26
C ARG A 6 -23.94 -1.99 23.32
N TRP A 7 -25.20 -1.99 22.87
CA TRP A 7 -26.12 -0.87 23.04
C TRP A 7 -27.11 -1.16 24.17
N VAL A 8 -27.40 -0.16 25.00
CA VAL A 8 -28.37 -0.26 26.12
C VAL A 8 -29.34 0.92 26.11
N PRO A 9 -30.61 0.72 26.51
CA PRO A 9 -31.56 1.82 26.68
C PRO A 9 -31.03 2.87 27.66
N VAL A 10 -31.33 4.15 27.41
CA VAL A 10 -31.00 5.22 28.36
C VAL A 10 -31.77 5.00 29.67
N HIS A 11 -31.08 5.14 30.80
CA HIS A 11 -31.67 4.99 32.14
C HIS A 11 -32.95 5.83 32.30
N ALA A 12 -33.99 5.24 32.92
CA ALA A 12 -35.34 5.81 32.98
C ALA A 12 -35.39 7.24 33.55
N LYS A 13 -34.50 7.57 34.49
CA LYS A 13 -34.38 8.91 35.11
C LYS A 13 -34.21 10.06 34.11
N TYR A 14 -33.63 9.80 32.93
CA TYR A 14 -33.43 10.83 31.91
C TYR A 14 -34.68 11.06 31.03
N LYS A 15 -35.69 10.19 31.12
CA LYS A 15 -36.95 10.27 30.34
C LYS A 15 -36.70 10.32 28.82
N LEU A 16 -35.77 9.50 28.31
CA LEU A 16 -35.40 9.44 26.89
C LEU A 16 -35.66 8.04 26.28
N PRO A 17 -36.92 7.59 26.16
CA PRO A 17 -37.25 6.21 25.79
C PRO A 17 -36.86 5.84 24.35
N ASN A 18 -36.68 6.83 23.47
CA ASN A 18 -36.29 6.64 22.07
C ASN A 18 -34.77 6.67 21.83
N HIS A 19 -33.96 6.70 22.88
CA HIS A 19 -32.50 6.76 22.76
C HIS A 19 -31.83 5.56 23.42
N GLU A 20 -30.63 5.24 22.96
CA GLU A 20 -29.78 4.21 23.53
C GLU A 20 -28.30 4.59 23.44
N LEU A 21 -27.50 3.98 24.30
CA LEU A 21 -26.09 4.30 24.51
C LEU A 21 -25.21 3.09 24.22
N SER A 22 -24.03 3.30 23.65
CA SER A 22 -23.08 2.24 23.31
C SER A 22 -21.98 2.07 24.35
N SER A 23 -21.40 0.87 24.45
CA SER A 23 -20.23 0.60 25.28
C SER A 23 -18.99 1.42 24.87
N LYS A 24 -19.01 1.98 23.66
CA LYS A 24 -17.98 2.88 23.12
C LYS A 24 -18.26 4.37 23.40
N GLY A 25 -19.28 4.68 24.19
CA GLY A 25 -19.54 6.04 24.65
C GLY A 25 -20.35 6.91 23.68
N GLN A 26 -21.15 6.30 22.81
CA GLN A 26 -21.99 7.01 21.84
C GLN A 26 -23.46 7.00 22.26
N CYS A 27 -24.24 7.98 21.80
CA CYS A 27 -25.69 8.03 21.93
C CYS A 27 -26.33 8.05 20.56
N ARG A 28 -27.40 7.26 20.37
CA ARG A 28 -28.20 7.30 19.14
C ARG A 28 -29.68 7.34 19.42
N ASN A 29 -30.43 7.91 18.49
CA ASN A 29 -31.89 7.81 18.44
C ASN A 29 -32.27 6.50 17.74
N LYS A 30 -33.03 5.65 18.44
CA LYS A 30 -33.46 4.33 17.96
C LYS A 30 -34.37 4.40 16.73
N LYS A 31 -35.16 5.47 16.61
CA LYS A 31 -36.15 5.63 15.53
C LYS A 31 -35.53 6.18 14.27
N THR A 32 -34.62 7.15 14.40
CA THR A 32 -34.03 7.85 13.24
C THR A 32 -32.64 7.34 12.88
N GLY A 33 -32.03 6.50 13.72
CA GLY A 33 -30.63 6.06 13.56
C GLY A 33 -29.60 7.16 13.84
N TYR A 34 -30.03 8.40 14.09
CA TYR A 34 -29.14 9.54 14.27
C TYR A 34 -28.20 9.36 15.47
N ILE A 35 -26.88 9.42 15.22
CA ILE A 35 -25.84 9.36 16.24
C ILE A 35 -25.45 10.80 16.63
N PHE A 36 -25.46 11.07 17.93
CA PHE A 36 -25.11 12.38 18.46
C PHE A 36 -23.61 12.62 18.34
N LYS A 37 -23.24 13.86 17.99
CA LYS A 37 -21.83 14.27 17.93
C LYS A 37 -21.17 14.10 19.31
N ASN A 38 -19.96 13.56 19.31
CA ASN A 38 -19.17 13.35 20.53
C ASN A 38 -18.13 14.47 20.72
N THR A 39 -18.46 15.69 20.28
CA THR A 39 -17.55 16.83 20.35
C THR A 39 -17.53 17.42 21.77
N PRO A 40 -16.36 17.55 22.41
CA PRO A 40 -16.28 18.15 23.73
C PRO A 40 -16.58 19.64 23.70
N GLY A 41 -17.22 20.14 24.76
CA GLY A 41 -17.36 21.59 24.98
C GLY A 41 -16.07 22.20 25.54
N GLN A 42 -16.11 23.51 25.86
CA GLN A 42 -14.94 24.26 26.37
C GLN A 42 -14.27 23.65 27.61
N LYS A 43 -15.04 22.97 28.48
CA LYS A 43 -14.50 22.30 29.68
C LYS A 43 -13.94 20.89 29.44
N GLY A 44 -13.94 20.43 28.17
CA GLY A 44 -13.41 19.15 27.73
C GLY A 44 -14.37 17.96 27.82
N TYR A 45 -15.56 18.14 28.40
CA TYR A 45 -16.58 17.10 28.50
C TYR A 45 -17.56 17.13 27.32
N VAL A 46 -18.05 15.95 26.94
CA VAL A 46 -19.13 15.82 25.95
C VAL A 46 -20.49 15.93 26.65
N SER A 47 -21.38 16.73 26.07
CA SER A 47 -22.79 16.78 26.48
C SER A 47 -23.72 16.64 25.27
N TRP A 48 -24.86 15.99 25.48
CA TRP A 48 -25.89 15.81 24.46
C TRP A 48 -27.14 16.62 24.81
N GLY A 49 -27.61 17.39 23.85
CA GLY A 49 -28.83 18.19 23.94
C GLY A 49 -30.02 17.45 23.35
N PHE A 50 -31.11 17.34 24.11
CA PHE A 50 -32.33 16.67 23.69
C PHE A 50 -33.49 17.66 23.73
N THR A 51 -34.30 17.66 22.66
CA THR A 51 -35.54 18.44 22.59
C THR A 51 -36.72 17.48 22.63
N GLN A 52 -37.57 17.60 23.65
CA GLN A 52 -38.84 16.89 23.72
C GLN A 52 -39.99 17.86 23.42
N ARG A 53 -40.80 17.53 22.41
CA ARG A 53 -42.01 18.28 22.07
C ARG A 53 -43.23 17.54 22.63
N THR A 54 -43.99 18.20 23.49
CA THR A 54 -45.35 17.76 23.86
C THR A 54 -46.37 18.75 23.26
N LYS A 55 -47.66 18.37 23.23
CA LYS A 55 -48.73 19.22 22.66
C LYS A 55 -48.83 20.63 23.26
N LYS A 56 -48.25 20.87 24.44
CA LYS A 56 -48.28 22.17 25.15
C LYS A 56 -46.90 22.81 25.40
N ILE A 57 -45.79 22.06 25.40
CA ILE A 57 -44.45 22.58 25.80
C ILE A 57 -43.33 21.93 24.98
N VAL A 58 -42.33 22.73 24.60
CA VAL A 58 -41.03 22.27 24.08
C VAL A 58 -39.98 22.33 25.20
N LEU A 59 -39.50 21.17 25.65
CA LEU A 59 -38.50 21.07 26.70
C LEU A 59 -37.12 20.74 26.12
N LYS A 60 -36.14 21.61 26.33
CA LYS A 60 -34.73 21.38 25.96
C LYS A 60 -33.93 20.98 27.21
N ARG A 61 -33.20 19.87 27.15
CA ARG A 61 -32.34 19.39 28.25
C ARG A 61 -30.96 19.02 27.72
N HIS A 62 -29.93 19.32 28.50
CA HIS A 62 -28.56 18.90 28.22
C HIS A 62 -28.09 17.94 29.30
N PHE A 63 -27.48 16.84 28.90
CA PHE A 63 -26.94 15.84 29.82
C PHE A 63 -25.48 15.57 29.49
N GLN A 64 -24.67 15.38 30.54
CA GLN A 64 -23.27 14.96 30.40
C GLN A 64 -23.21 13.50 29.97
N ALA A 65 -22.42 13.22 28.93
CA ALA A 65 -22.36 11.88 28.33
C ALA A 65 -21.88 10.82 29.35
N HIS A 66 -20.79 11.08 30.07
CA HIS A 66 -20.21 10.15 31.05
C HIS A 66 -21.19 9.76 32.16
N ASN A 67 -22.02 10.70 32.65
CA ASN A 67 -23.04 10.40 33.67
C ASN A 67 -24.15 9.51 33.10
N MET A 68 -24.69 9.87 31.93
CA MET A 68 -25.72 9.06 31.28
C MET A 68 -25.25 7.63 31.03
N LEU A 69 -23.99 7.48 30.61
CA LEU A 69 -23.36 6.20 30.34
C LEU A 69 -23.17 5.39 31.62
N ALA A 70 -22.57 5.97 32.67
CA ALA A 70 -22.36 5.30 33.95
C ALA A 70 -23.67 4.79 34.56
N ASP A 71 -24.72 5.61 34.51
CA ASP A 71 -26.04 5.26 35.02
C ASP A 71 -26.75 4.20 34.17
N SER A 72 -26.68 4.29 32.83
CA SER A 72 -27.42 3.36 31.94
C SER A 72 -26.72 2.01 31.79
N PHE A 73 -25.39 1.95 31.92
CA PHE A 73 -24.64 0.69 31.96
C PHE A 73 -24.57 0.07 33.36
N GLY A 74 -25.10 0.75 34.38
CA GLY A 74 -25.13 0.22 35.74
C GLY A 74 -23.74 0.06 36.35
N LEU A 75 -22.85 1.03 36.14
CA LEU A 75 -21.53 0.99 36.78
C LEU A 75 -21.69 0.94 38.30
N ILE A 76 -20.93 0.05 38.94
CA ILE A 76 -20.99 -0.17 40.39
C ILE A 76 -20.61 1.13 41.10
N LYS A 77 -21.51 1.60 41.96
CA LYS A 77 -21.36 2.81 42.78
C LYS A 77 -21.24 2.41 44.24
N LEU A 78 -20.05 2.55 44.81
CA LEU A 78 -19.81 2.25 46.23
C LEU A 78 -20.24 3.42 47.13
N PRO A 79 -20.55 3.18 48.42
CA PRO A 79 -20.86 4.24 49.37
C PRO A 79 -19.80 5.35 49.38
N GLY A 80 -20.23 6.61 49.33
CA GLY A 80 -19.35 7.79 49.30
C GLY A 80 -18.85 8.20 47.91
N GLN A 81 -19.01 7.38 46.87
CA GLN A 81 -18.72 7.78 45.49
C GLN A 81 -19.89 8.59 44.94
N ILE A 82 -19.64 9.79 44.43
CA ILE A 82 -20.70 10.73 44.02
C ILE A 82 -20.51 11.29 42.62
N GLU A 83 -19.31 11.19 42.04
CA GLU A 83 -18.97 11.72 40.72
C GLU A 83 -18.40 10.61 39.82
N VAL A 84 -18.59 10.74 38.51
CA VAL A 84 -17.99 9.83 37.52
C VAL A 84 -16.62 10.38 37.13
N ASP A 85 -15.61 9.52 37.22
CA ASP A 85 -14.21 9.81 36.93
C ASP A 85 -13.77 9.12 35.63
N HIS A 86 -12.97 9.83 34.83
CA HIS A 86 -12.34 9.30 33.62
C HIS A 86 -10.98 8.71 34.00
N ILE A 87 -10.84 7.38 33.92
CA ILE A 87 -9.65 6.66 34.40
C ILE A 87 -8.39 7.17 33.68
N ASN A 88 -8.45 7.33 32.36
CA ASN A 88 -7.34 7.85 31.56
C ASN A 88 -7.21 9.39 31.54
N ARG A 89 -8.05 10.10 32.30
CA ARG A 89 -8.06 11.57 32.43
C ARG A 89 -8.50 12.33 31.16
N ILE A 90 -8.88 11.62 30.10
CA ILE A 90 -9.40 12.21 28.87
C ILE A 90 -10.91 12.39 29.00
N ARG A 91 -11.33 13.62 29.30
CA ARG A 91 -12.72 14.00 29.61
C ARG A 91 -13.75 13.74 28.50
N HIS A 92 -13.31 13.49 27.27
CA HIS A 92 -14.15 13.17 26.12
C HIS A 92 -14.10 11.70 25.71
N ASP A 93 -13.25 10.90 26.35
CA ASP A 93 -13.23 9.45 26.15
C ASP A 93 -14.28 8.79 27.04
N ASN A 94 -15.51 8.72 26.52
CA ASN A 94 -16.64 8.19 27.27
C ASN A 94 -16.84 6.67 27.09
N ARG A 95 -15.82 5.91 26.68
CA ARG A 95 -15.93 4.44 26.64
C ARG A 95 -16.21 3.89 28.03
N ILE A 96 -17.07 2.89 28.15
CA ILE A 96 -17.47 2.35 29.47
C ILE A 96 -16.28 1.80 30.24
N GLU A 97 -15.33 1.17 29.55
CA GLU A 97 -14.06 0.72 30.12
C GLU A 97 -13.20 1.84 30.75
N ASN A 98 -13.47 3.11 30.41
CA ASN A 98 -12.73 4.28 30.88
C ASN A 98 -13.47 5.09 31.96
N LEU A 99 -14.67 4.68 32.37
CA LEU A 99 -15.49 5.39 33.35
C LEU A 99 -15.62 4.59 34.65
N ARG A 100 -15.60 5.29 35.79
CA ARG A 100 -15.91 4.70 37.11
C ARG A 100 -16.62 5.71 38.01
N TRP A 101 -17.40 5.25 38.99
CA TRP A 101 -17.79 6.11 40.11
C TRP A 101 -16.58 6.33 41.04
N ALA A 102 -16.42 7.55 41.55
CA ALA A 102 -15.32 7.94 42.42
C ALA A 102 -15.78 8.91 43.52
N THR A 103 -15.03 8.93 44.62
CA THR A 103 -15.12 9.99 45.63
C THR A 103 -14.35 11.23 45.16
N LYS A 104 -14.62 12.40 45.74
CA LYS A 104 -13.86 13.62 45.44
C LYS A 104 -12.35 13.45 45.68
N ALA A 105 -11.97 12.67 46.71
CA ALA A 105 -10.57 12.37 47.02
C ALA A 105 -9.94 11.45 45.95
N GLN A 106 -10.64 10.40 45.51
CA GLN A 106 -10.18 9.51 44.44
C GLN A 106 -10.01 10.26 43.11
N GLN A 107 -10.94 11.16 42.81
CA GLN A 107 -10.87 11.99 41.61
C GLN A 107 -9.79 13.06 41.71
N ALA A 108 -9.56 13.64 42.90
CA ALA A 108 -8.45 14.56 43.15
C ALA A 108 -7.08 13.86 43.07
N ALA A 109 -6.96 12.63 43.57
CA ALA A 109 -5.76 11.80 43.38
C ALA A 109 -5.54 11.42 41.90
N ASN A 110 -6.62 11.36 41.11
CA ASN A 110 -6.54 11.21 39.65
C ASN A 110 -6.24 12.54 38.92
N ARG A 111 -6.19 13.69 39.62
CA ARG A 111 -5.73 14.97 39.06
C ARG A 111 -4.21 15.05 39.15
N ASP A 112 -3.62 15.70 38.16
CA ASP A 112 -2.17 15.95 38.12
C ASP A 112 -1.84 17.08 39.11
N THR A 113 -1.38 16.74 40.32
CA THR A 113 -0.81 17.70 41.29
C THR A 113 0.70 17.85 41.07
N SER A 114 1.10 18.15 39.83
CA SER A 114 2.50 18.41 39.49
C SER A 114 2.93 19.78 39.99
N ASN A 115 3.37 19.83 41.25
CA ASN A 115 4.59 20.59 41.54
C ASN A 115 5.78 19.77 41.02
N ASN A 116 6.75 20.48 40.42
CA ASN A 116 7.85 20.04 39.55
C ASN A 116 8.88 19.02 40.11
N ASN A 117 8.54 18.20 41.10
CA ASN A 117 9.39 17.07 41.50
C ASN A 117 8.81 15.80 40.88
N GLY A 118 9.61 15.13 40.04
CA GLY A 118 9.19 13.98 39.24
C GLY A 118 8.30 13.00 40.01
N ALA A 119 7.28 12.46 39.33
CA ALA A 119 6.31 11.54 39.93
C ALA A 119 7.00 10.49 40.82
N PRO A 120 6.50 10.29 42.06
CA PRO A 120 7.15 9.39 43.00
C PRO A 120 7.23 7.97 42.42
N LYS A 121 8.39 7.32 42.57
CA LYS A 121 8.62 5.96 42.08
C LYS A 121 7.71 4.98 42.83
N GLN A 122 6.89 4.24 42.09
CA GLN A 122 6.07 3.16 42.62
C GLN A 122 6.96 2.02 43.13
N VAL A 123 6.49 1.30 44.14
CA VAL A 123 7.24 0.18 44.74
C VAL A 123 6.36 -1.05 44.89
N GLU A 124 6.91 -2.20 44.54
CA GLU A 124 6.32 -3.51 44.76
C GLU A 124 6.79 -4.06 46.10
N GLN A 125 5.83 -4.57 46.88
CA GLN A 125 6.06 -5.26 48.13
C GLN A 125 6.00 -6.76 47.90
N PHE A 126 6.99 -7.48 48.42
CA PHE A 126 7.05 -8.94 48.40
C PHE A 126 7.21 -9.48 49.83
N ASP A 127 6.76 -10.71 50.04
CA ASP A 127 7.15 -11.44 51.24
C ASP A 127 8.63 -11.84 51.18
N LEU A 128 9.16 -12.42 52.26
CA LEU A 128 10.56 -12.85 52.31
C LEU A 128 10.88 -14.04 51.38
N LYS A 129 9.85 -14.70 50.84
CA LYS A 129 9.94 -15.80 49.88
C LYS A 129 9.79 -15.31 48.42
N ASP A 130 9.85 -14.00 48.20
CA ASP A 130 9.71 -13.35 46.89
C ASP A 130 8.30 -13.48 46.26
N ASN A 131 7.27 -13.77 47.04
CA ASN A 131 5.89 -13.72 46.55
C ASN A 131 5.38 -12.28 46.54
N PHE A 132 4.81 -11.86 45.41
CA PHE A 132 4.22 -10.53 45.28
C PHE A 132 3.04 -10.36 46.25
N ILE A 133 3.05 -9.27 47.01
CA ILE A 133 1.97 -8.90 47.93
C ILE A 133 1.15 -7.78 47.33
N LYS A 134 1.79 -6.64 47.01
CA LYS A 134 1.07 -5.42 46.62
C LYS A 134 1.96 -4.40 45.91
N LEU A 135 1.38 -3.69 44.95
CA LEU A 135 1.96 -2.50 44.33
C LEU A 135 1.50 -1.23 45.07
N TRP A 136 2.45 -0.36 45.41
CA TRP A 136 2.21 0.89 46.11
C TRP A 136 2.47 2.10 45.21
N PRO A 137 1.66 3.18 45.28
CA PRO A 137 1.89 4.39 44.49
C PRO A 137 3.22 5.08 44.80
N SER A 138 3.75 4.92 46.02
CA SER A 138 5.12 5.34 46.37
C SER A 138 5.64 4.64 47.62
N ALA A 139 6.96 4.65 47.82
CA ALA A 139 7.58 4.23 49.08
C ALA A 139 7.08 5.03 50.29
N LYS A 140 6.65 6.28 50.09
CA LYS A 140 6.10 7.12 51.15
C LYS A 140 4.73 6.61 51.61
N GLU A 141 3.82 6.36 50.66
CA GLU A 141 2.49 5.81 50.97
C GLU A 141 2.58 4.40 51.56
N ALA A 142 3.50 3.57 51.05
CA ALA A 142 3.77 2.25 51.62
C ALA A 142 4.25 2.36 53.08
N GLY A 143 5.19 3.28 53.34
CA GLY A 143 5.72 3.52 54.67
C GLY A 143 4.66 4.04 55.65
N GLU A 144 3.83 5.00 55.23
CA GLU A 144 2.74 5.55 56.06
C GLU A 144 1.69 4.49 56.41
N MET A 145 1.33 3.61 55.46
CA MET A 145 0.30 2.59 55.68
C MET A 145 0.78 1.35 56.45
N LEU A 146 2.06 1.03 56.36
CA LEU A 146 2.65 -0.15 57.01
C LEU A 146 3.49 0.19 58.25
N ASP A 147 3.58 1.47 58.60
CA ASP A 147 4.45 2.00 59.66
C ASP A 147 5.92 1.59 59.46
N ILE A 148 6.42 1.77 58.24
CA ILE A 148 7.81 1.48 57.84
C ILE A 148 8.46 2.77 57.36
N SER A 149 9.74 3.00 57.69
CA SER A 149 10.47 4.15 57.14
C SER A 149 10.52 4.09 55.60
N PRO A 150 10.04 5.14 54.89
CA PRO A 150 10.16 5.23 53.44
C PRO A 150 11.60 5.17 52.94
N GLU A 151 12.55 5.67 53.72
CA GLU A 151 13.99 5.64 53.44
C GLU A 151 14.51 4.20 53.46
N ASP A 152 14.04 3.37 54.39
CA ASP A 152 14.38 1.95 54.45
C ASP A 152 13.80 1.17 53.27
N ILE A 153 12.56 1.46 52.88
CA ILE A 153 11.96 0.89 51.67
C ILE A 153 12.81 1.25 50.44
N ARG A 154 13.19 2.52 50.29
CA ARG A 154 14.06 2.96 49.17
C ARG A 154 15.44 2.32 49.25
N ALA A 155 16.02 2.11 50.44
CA ALA A 155 17.31 1.46 50.60
C ALA A 155 17.25 0.00 50.13
N VAL A 156 16.15 -0.70 50.39
CA VAL A 156 15.92 -2.06 49.86
C VAL A 156 15.75 -2.04 48.34
N CYS A 157 14.96 -1.13 47.79
CA CYS A 157 14.80 -1.02 46.33
C CYS A 157 16.09 -0.66 45.57
N ASN A 158 17.10 -0.11 46.25
CA ASN A 158 18.42 0.20 45.68
C ASN A 158 19.49 -0.81 46.13
N ASP A 159 19.09 -1.98 46.62
CA ASP A 159 19.96 -3.07 47.07
C ASP A 159 20.95 -2.71 48.20
N LYS A 160 20.70 -1.60 48.91
CA LYS A 160 21.51 -1.16 50.08
C LYS A 160 21.08 -1.86 51.38
N LYS A 161 19.88 -2.41 51.42
CA LYS A 161 19.34 -3.21 52.52
C LYS A 161 18.66 -4.46 51.95
N VAL A 162 18.62 -5.52 52.73
CA VAL A 162 18.02 -6.80 52.30
C VAL A 162 16.49 -6.80 52.48
N LYS A 163 15.98 -6.09 53.50
CA LYS A 163 14.54 -6.03 53.83
C LYS A 163 14.17 -4.77 54.63
N ALA A 164 12.89 -4.39 54.59
CA ALA A 164 12.32 -3.31 55.40
C ALA A 164 10.91 -3.72 55.87
N GLY A 165 10.64 -3.60 57.17
CA GLY A 165 9.39 -4.04 57.80
C GLY A 165 9.06 -5.53 57.59
N ASN A 166 10.08 -6.39 57.51
CA ASN A 166 9.98 -7.82 57.14
C ASN A 166 9.44 -8.11 55.73
N PHE A 167 9.52 -7.15 54.81
CA PHE A 167 9.20 -7.32 53.40
C PHE A 167 10.43 -7.04 52.52
N LYS A 168 10.44 -7.62 51.32
CA LYS A 168 11.34 -7.22 50.24
C LYS A 168 10.64 -6.17 49.37
N TRP A 169 11.42 -5.27 48.79
CA TRP A 169 10.90 -4.13 48.04
C TRP A 169 11.67 -3.96 46.73
N LYS A 170 10.96 -3.73 45.64
CA LYS A 170 11.55 -3.38 44.35
C LYS A 170 10.84 -2.17 43.76
N TYR A 171 11.54 -1.36 42.99
CA TYR A 171 10.85 -0.36 42.17
C TYR A 171 10.00 -1.06 41.12
N TYR A 172 8.76 -0.62 40.97
CA TYR A 172 7.90 -1.11 39.90
C TYR A 172 8.39 -0.53 38.57
N PHE A 173 8.63 -1.41 37.61
CA PHE A 173 8.86 -1.05 36.23
C PHE A 173 7.63 -1.48 35.43
N GLU A 174 7.08 -0.57 34.62
CA GLU A 174 6.00 -0.94 33.70
C GLU A 174 6.54 -2.04 32.75
N PRO A 175 5.84 -3.19 32.64
CA PRO A 175 6.28 -4.27 31.79
C PRO A 175 6.28 -3.87 30.31
N ASP A 176 7.06 -4.60 29.53
CA ASP A 176 7.06 -4.49 28.07
C ASP A 176 5.70 -4.92 27.51
N LEU A 177 5.24 -4.21 26.48
CA LEU A 177 4.01 -4.57 25.78
C LEU A 177 4.30 -5.66 24.76
N GLU A 178 3.31 -6.52 24.51
CA GLU A 178 3.45 -7.60 23.51
C GLU A 178 3.77 -7.01 22.12
N GLY A 179 4.89 -7.46 21.52
CA GLY A 179 5.35 -6.98 20.21
C GLY A 179 6.10 -5.62 20.23
N GLU A 180 6.34 -5.06 21.41
CA GLU A 180 7.15 -3.86 21.57
C GLU A 180 8.64 -4.18 21.46
N VAL A 181 9.36 -3.36 20.71
CA VAL A 181 10.81 -3.46 20.58
C VAL A 181 11.42 -2.22 21.20
N TRP A 182 12.43 -2.40 22.04
CA TRP A 182 13.20 -1.33 22.65
C TRP A 182 14.57 -1.26 21.99
N ASP A 183 15.02 -0.05 21.69
CA ASP A 183 16.36 0.20 21.14
C ASP A 183 16.97 1.45 21.79
N GLU A 184 18.29 1.55 21.74
CA GLU A 184 19.05 2.57 22.46
C GLU A 184 18.88 3.96 21.83
N TYR A 185 18.39 4.88 22.65
CA TYR A 185 18.52 6.30 22.44
C TYR A 185 19.72 6.85 23.26
N LYS A 186 20.19 8.04 22.90
CA LYS A 186 21.40 8.64 23.48
C LYS A 186 21.40 8.65 25.01
N ASP A 187 22.60 8.50 25.60
CA ASP A 187 22.84 8.62 27.05
C ASP A 187 22.11 7.57 27.91
N GLY A 188 21.96 6.34 27.40
CA GLY A 188 21.33 5.22 28.12
C GLY A 188 19.81 5.31 28.23
N TYR A 189 19.19 6.24 27.52
CA TYR A 189 17.74 6.25 27.34
C TYR A 189 17.36 5.20 26.30
N LEU A 190 16.19 4.58 26.38
CA LEU A 190 15.69 3.69 25.33
C LEU A 190 14.43 4.26 24.71
N ALA A 191 14.24 4.06 23.42
CA ALA A 191 12.98 4.34 22.75
C ALA A 191 12.32 3.03 22.33
N SER A 192 11.00 2.97 22.43
CA SER A 192 10.23 1.80 22.01
C SER A 192 9.54 2.04 20.68
N SER A 193 9.31 0.95 19.93
CA SER A 193 8.59 0.94 18.66
C SER A 193 7.14 1.46 18.79
N LEU A 194 6.59 1.50 20.00
CA LEU A 194 5.24 1.99 20.32
C LEU A 194 5.22 3.44 20.83
N GLY A 195 6.35 4.15 20.73
CA GLY A 195 6.42 5.56 21.12
C GLY A 195 6.60 5.80 22.61
N ARG A 196 7.10 4.80 23.36
CA ARG A 196 7.48 4.96 24.77
C ARG A 196 8.97 5.28 24.89
N VAL A 197 9.36 6.02 25.93
CA VAL A 197 10.78 6.31 26.22
C VAL A 197 11.10 5.88 27.63
N ARG A 198 12.17 5.12 27.81
CA ARG A 198 12.67 4.63 29.09
C ARG A 198 13.93 5.41 29.46
N ALA A 199 14.01 5.86 30.70
CA ALA A 199 15.19 6.52 31.24
C ALA A 199 16.25 5.49 31.68
N PRO A 200 17.53 5.91 31.87
CA PRO A 200 18.60 5.01 32.32
C PRO A 200 18.32 4.32 33.66
N ASP A 201 17.47 4.92 34.51
CA ASP A 201 17.04 4.34 35.78
C ASP A 201 15.87 3.35 35.64
N GLY A 202 15.53 2.94 34.40
CA GLY A 202 14.50 1.98 34.05
C GLY A 202 13.08 2.57 33.98
N ARG A 203 12.88 3.83 34.37
CA ARG A 203 11.54 4.45 34.42
C ARG A 203 11.00 4.76 33.02
N ILE A 204 9.77 4.36 32.73
CA ILE A 204 9.04 4.87 31.55
C ILE A 204 8.71 6.35 31.76
N MET A 205 9.16 7.18 30.84
CA MET A 205 9.01 8.62 30.88
C MET A 205 7.59 9.02 30.50
N LYS A 206 6.92 9.72 31.41
CA LYS A 206 5.63 10.34 31.13
C LYS A 206 5.83 11.54 30.19
N SER A 207 5.13 11.51 29.06
CA SER A 207 5.09 12.61 28.11
C SER A 207 3.95 13.59 28.42
N HIS A 208 4.07 14.81 27.90
CA HIS A 208 3.07 15.85 27.99
C HIS A 208 2.79 16.44 26.61
N LEU A 209 1.52 16.73 26.31
CA LEU A 209 1.14 17.38 25.06
C LEU A 209 1.46 18.87 25.12
N GLU A 210 2.30 19.33 24.20
CA GLU A 210 2.64 20.75 24.00
C GLU A 210 2.43 21.06 22.51
N ASN A 211 1.59 22.05 22.19
CA ASN A 211 1.21 22.39 20.81
C ASN A 211 0.72 21.19 19.95
N GLY A 212 0.10 20.21 20.60
CA GLY A 212 -0.45 19.01 19.93
C GLY A 212 0.53 17.84 19.78
N TYR A 213 1.77 17.96 20.26
CA TYR A 213 2.80 16.91 20.17
C TYR A 213 3.24 16.45 21.55
N ASN A 214 3.57 15.17 21.70
CA ASN A 214 4.10 14.64 22.96
C ASN A 214 5.57 15.07 23.17
N ARG A 215 5.88 15.60 24.35
CA ARG A 215 7.23 16.00 24.78
C ARG A 215 7.63 15.34 26.08
N ILE A 216 8.93 15.09 26.22
CA ILE A 216 9.58 14.58 27.44
C ILE A 216 10.78 15.45 27.81
N GLY A 217 11.15 15.45 29.10
CA GLY A 217 12.33 16.15 29.60
C GLY A 217 13.53 15.22 29.74
N ILE A 218 14.50 15.32 28.83
CA ILE A 218 15.76 14.56 28.89
C ILE A 218 16.88 15.53 29.30
N LYS A 219 17.59 15.24 30.41
CA LYS A 219 18.67 16.08 30.96
C LYS A 219 18.33 17.58 31.04
N GLY A 220 17.11 17.91 31.44
CA GLY A 220 16.63 19.30 31.57
C GLY A 220 16.20 19.97 30.25
N ARG A 221 16.34 19.30 29.10
CA ARG A 221 15.85 19.79 27.80
C ARG A 221 14.52 19.13 27.44
N LYS A 222 13.57 19.92 26.91
CA LYS A 222 12.32 19.40 26.37
C LYS A 222 12.52 18.89 24.95
N ILE A 223 12.29 17.61 24.71
CA ILE A 223 12.46 16.95 23.40
C ILE A 223 11.12 16.34 22.99
N TYR A 224 10.83 16.30 21.68
CA TYR A 224 9.64 15.62 21.18
C TYR A 224 9.81 14.11 21.16
N VAL A 225 8.76 13.37 21.55
CA VAL A 225 8.80 11.91 21.59
C VAL A 225 8.99 11.33 20.19
N TYR A 226 8.30 11.87 19.18
CA TYR A 226 8.47 11.42 17.79
C TYR A 226 9.89 11.62 17.26
N GLU A 227 10.65 12.63 17.72
CA GLU A 227 12.05 12.81 17.30
C GLU A 227 12.94 11.74 17.88
N VAL A 228 12.75 11.42 19.16
CA VAL A 228 13.46 10.35 19.86
C VAL A 228 13.21 9.01 19.17
N VAL A 229 11.95 8.69 18.90
CA VAL A 229 11.55 7.41 18.30
C VAL A 229 12.01 7.33 16.84
N CYS A 230 11.76 8.35 16.02
CA CYS A 230 12.16 8.34 14.61
C CYS A 230 13.69 8.29 14.47
N TYR A 231 14.44 9.02 15.29
CA TYR A 231 15.89 8.92 15.31
C TYR A 231 16.37 7.50 15.64
N THR A 232 15.73 6.86 16.63
CA THR A 232 16.11 5.52 17.08
C THR A 232 15.84 4.45 16.00
N PHE A 233 14.66 4.46 15.38
CA PHE A 233 14.24 3.41 14.44
C PHE A 233 14.48 3.73 12.96
N CYS A 234 14.67 5.00 12.60
CA CYS A 234 14.93 5.44 11.21
C CYS A 234 16.33 6.06 11.03
N GLY A 235 17.14 6.16 12.09
CA GLY A 235 18.46 6.76 12.06
C GLY A 235 18.44 8.29 11.93
N SER A 236 19.62 8.87 11.65
CA SER A 236 19.77 10.32 11.45
C SER A 236 19.02 10.83 10.23
N ALA A 237 18.51 12.06 10.30
CA ALA A 237 17.86 12.72 9.19
C ALA A 237 18.77 12.72 7.93
N PRO A 238 18.26 12.34 6.74
CA PRO A 238 19.07 12.29 5.51
C PRO A 238 19.67 13.63 5.09
N SER A 239 19.06 14.74 5.49
CA SER A 239 19.57 16.09 5.24
C SER A 239 18.93 17.10 6.20
N SER A 240 19.49 18.30 6.31
CA SER A 240 18.89 19.43 7.06
C SER A 240 17.47 19.86 6.62
N LYS A 241 17.06 19.50 5.40
CA LYS A 241 15.71 19.77 4.88
C LYS A 241 14.62 18.79 5.39
N HIS A 242 15.01 17.69 6.03
CA HIS A 242 14.10 16.66 6.52
C HIS A 242 13.74 16.92 7.99
N SER A 243 12.46 16.77 8.31
CA SER A 243 11.98 16.65 9.69
C SER A 243 11.02 15.46 9.80
N VAL A 244 10.71 15.06 11.02
CA VAL A 244 9.84 13.90 11.25
C VAL A 244 8.41 14.23 10.81
N ASP A 245 7.81 13.32 10.07
CA ASP A 245 6.43 13.35 9.58
C ASP A 245 5.65 12.20 10.19
N HIS A 246 4.47 12.51 10.76
CA HIS A 246 3.50 11.50 11.16
C HIS A 246 2.73 11.06 9.91
N ILE A 247 2.98 9.84 9.46
CA ILE A 247 2.43 9.32 8.19
C ILE A 247 0.90 9.41 8.20
N ASN A 248 0.25 9.07 9.32
CA ASN A 248 -1.20 9.17 9.48
C ASN A 248 -1.74 10.57 9.83
N ASN A 249 -0.88 11.60 9.91
CA ASN A 249 -1.19 12.96 10.37
C ASN A 249 -1.77 13.07 11.81
N ASP A 250 -1.67 12.00 12.61
CA ASP A 250 -1.97 12.04 14.05
C ASP A 250 -0.70 12.32 14.84
N THR A 251 -0.55 13.56 15.26
CA THR A 251 0.61 14.09 16.01
C THR A 251 0.78 13.49 17.41
N LYS A 252 -0.17 12.66 17.85
CA LYS A 252 -0.14 11.95 19.15
C LYS A 252 0.33 10.51 19.00
N ASN A 253 0.36 9.98 17.78
CA ASN A 253 0.74 8.61 17.51
C ASN A 253 2.23 8.53 17.19
N ASP A 254 3.06 8.44 18.22
CA ASP A 254 4.52 8.41 18.08
C ASP A 254 5.09 7.00 17.89
N CYS A 255 4.27 6.02 17.46
CA CYS A 255 4.77 4.70 17.12
C CYS A 255 5.78 4.80 15.97
N ALA A 256 6.89 4.07 16.04
CA ALA A 256 7.99 4.14 15.07
C ALA A 256 7.51 3.93 13.63
N ILE A 257 6.60 2.99 13.41
CA ILE A 257 6.01 2.69 12.11
C ILE A 257 5.17 3.84 11.53
N ASN A 258 4.71 4.76 12.37
CA ASN A 258 3.95 5.94 11.96
C ASN A 258 4.86 7.16 11.67
N LEU A 259 6.17 7.01 11.82
CA LEU A 259 7.12 8.11 11.70
C LEU A 259 8.05 7.88 10.51
N ARG A 260 8.38 8.96 9.80
CA ARG A 260 9.40 8.95 8.75
C ARG A 260 10.11 10.29 8.66
N TRP A 261 11.29 10.31 8.07
CA TRP A 261 11.92 11.55 7.61
C TRP A 261 11.23 12.03 6.34
N ALA A 262 10.77 13.28 6.32
CA ALA A 262 10.19 13.90 5.13
C ALA A 262 10.52 15.40 5.04
N THR A 263 10.58 15.92 3.83
CA THR A 263 10.74 17.34 3.55
C THR A 263 9.43 18.11 3.78
N LYS A 264 9.52 19.44 3.94
CA LYS A 264 8.32 20.30 4.08
C LYS A 264 7.30 20.13 2.96
N LYS A 265 7.76 19.86 1.72
CA LYS A 265 6.90 19.61 0.56
C LYS A 265 6.15 18.29 0.70
N GLU A 266 6.85 17.20 1.00
CA GLU A 266 6.25 15.87 1.20
C GLU A 266 5.27 15.86 2.37
N GLN A 267 5.59 16.56 3.46
CA GLN A 267 4.66 16.73 4.59
C GLN A 267 3.41 17.53 4.19
N ALA A 268 3.55 18.55 3.36
CA ALA A 268 2.40 19.32 2.86
C ALA A 268 1.52 18.49 1.93
N GLU A 269 2.11 17.62 1.12
CA GLU A 269 1.40 16.65 0.29
C GLU A 269 0.70 15.58 1.16
N ASN A 270 1.37 15.07 2.20
CA ASN A 270 0.81 14.14 3.16
C ASN A 270 -0.46 14.71 3.84
N ARG A 271 -0.43 15.99 4.23
CA ARG A 271 -1.59 16.69 4.79
C ARG A 271 -2.74 16.88 3.79
N LYS A 272 -2.45 16.96 2.48
CA LYS A 272 -3.44 17.20 1.41
C LYS A 272 -4.12 15.92 0.91
N ASN A 273 -3.44 14.77 0.96
CA ASN A 273 -3.87 13.51 0.32
C ASN A 273 -4.66 12.55 1.24
N VAL A 274 -5.25 13.04 2.32
CA VAL A 274 -5.90 12.18 3.32
C VAL A 274 -7.35 11.89 2.93
N LYS A 275 -7.57 11.08 1.89
CA LYS A 275 -8.89 10.49 1.65
C LYS A 275 -9.23 9.56 2.83
N GLN A 276 -10.43 9.71 3.39
CA GLN A 276 -10.93 8.79 4.40
C GLN A 276 -11.14 7.42 3.75
N ILE A 277 -10.65 6.35 4.38
CA ILE A 277 -10.80 4.98 3.91
C ILE A 277 -11.73 4.23 4.85
N LEU A 278 -12.76 3.62 4.28
CA LEU A 278 -13.74 2.78 4.94
C LEU A 278 -13.28 1.33 4.92
N GLN A 279 -13.26 0.67 6.08
CA GLN A 279 -13.17 -0.78 6.21
C GLN A 279 -14.59 -1.36 6.19
N ILE A 280 -14.87 -2.23 5.23
CA ILE A 280 -16.21 -2.76 4.95
C ILE A 280 -16.22 -4.27 5.19
N SER A 281 -17.28 -4.73 5.87
CA SER A 281 -17.58 -6.15 6.08
C SER A 281 -17.98 -6.82 4.77
N LEU A 282 -17.31 -7.92 4.42
CA LEU A 282 -17.67 -8.72 3.26
C LEU A 282 -18.98 -9.51 3.45
N ASP A 283 -19.39 -9.75 4.70
CA ASP A 283 -20.61 -10.52 5.01
C ASP A 283 -21.85 -9.64 5.08
N THR A 284 -21.72 -8.43 5.60
CA THR A 284 -22.86 -7.54 5.86
C THR A 284 -22.88 -6.31 4.98
N GLY A 285 -21.79 -6.00 4.24
CA GLY A 285 -21.66 -4.74 3.49
C GLY A 285 -21.56 -3.49 4.36
N GLU A 286 -21.56 -3.65 5.68
CA GLU A 286 -21.53 -2.54 6.62
C GLU A 286 -20.12 -2.00 6.79
N VAL A 287 -20.03 -0.68 6.98
CA VAL A 287 -18.79 -0.01 7.35
C VAL A 287 -18.45 -0.34 8.81
N LEU A 288 -17.34 -1.05 9.01
CA LEU A 288 -16.85 -1.48 10.32
C LEU A 288 -16.05 -0.40 11.02
N SER A 289 -15.22 0.33 10.27
CA SER A 289 -14.42 1.44 10.76
C SER A 289 -13.99 2.35 9.61
N SER A 290 -13.53 3.56 9.92
CA SER A 290 -12.93 4.45 8.94
C SER A 290 -11.65 5.07 9.47
N HIS A 291 -10.67 5.21 8.59
CA HIS A 291 -9.32 5.68 8.94
C HIS A 291 -8.86 6.74 7.94
N LYS A 292 -7.98 7.62 8.42
CA LYS A 292 -7.39 8.67 7.62
C LYS A 292 -6.21 8.13 6.81
N GLY A 293 -6.38 8.01 5.50
CA GLY A 293 -5.35 7.50 4.60
C GLY A 293 -5.09 5.99 4.75
N ALA A 294 -4.39 5.42 3.78
CA ALA A 294 -4.13 3.98 3.75
C ALA A 294 -3.08 3.55 4.76
N ASP A 295 -2.12 4.40 5.07
CA ASP A 295 -1.11 4.12 6.08
C ASP A 295 -1.71 4.12 7.49
N GLY A 296 -2.63 5.05 7.79
CA GLY A 296 -3.40 5.02 9.04
C GLY A 296 -4.28 3.78 9.15
N THR A 297 -4.91 3.37 8.04
CA THR A 297 -5.71 2.14 7.96
C THR A 297 -4.84 0.89 8.17
N ALA A 298 -3.69 0.84 7.50
CA ALA A 298 -2.72 -0.25 7.57
C ALA A 298 -2.21 -0.45 8.99
N LEU A 299 -1.86 0.66 9.65
CA LEU A 299 -1.40 0.66 11.03
C LEU A 299 -2.48 0.16 12.00
N ALA A 300 -3.70 0.68 11.88
CA ALA A 300 -4.79 0.31 12.78
C ALA A 300 -5.20 -1.17 12.66
N LEU A 301 -4.98 -1.80 11.50
CA LEU A 301 -5.42 -3.16 11.21
C LEU A 301 -4.27 -4.17 11.12
N GLY A 302 -3.00 -3.75 11.25
CA GLY A 302 -1.84 -4.61 11.05
C GLY A 302 -1.73 -5.15 9.61
N LEU A 303 -2.08 -4.31 8.63
CA LEU A 303 -2.19 -4.65 7.22
C LEU A 303 -1.17 -3.86 6.39
N ASN A 304 -1.09 -4.16 5.08
CA ASN A 304 -0.17 -3.51 4.16
C ASN A 304 -0.89 -2.34 3.46
N ALA A 305 -0.33 -1.14 3.57
CA ALA A 305 -0.91 0.09 3.01
C ALA A 305 -1.04 0.06 1.48
N TYR A 306 -0.08 -0.54 0.78
CA TYR A 306 -0.14 -0.70 -0.67
C TYR A 306 -1.31 -1.60 -1.10
N CYS A 307 -1.54 -2.70 -0.38
CA CYS A 307 -2.68 -3.58 -0.63
C CYS A 307 -4.02 -2.85 -0.38
N ILE A 308 -4.10 -2.05 0.69
CA ILE A 308 -5.28 -1.23 1.01
C ILE A 308 -5.54 -0.18 -0.08
N LEU A 309 -4.51 0.55 -0.53
CA LEU A 309 -4.65 1.52 -1.63
C LEU A 309 -5.08 0.86 -2.94
N SER A 310 -4.47 -0.28 -3.27
CA SER A 310 -4.80 -1.04 -4.48
C SER A 310 -6.24 -1.55 -4.42
N ASN A 311 -6.71 -1.91 -3.22
CA ASN A 311 -8.10 -2.26 -2.96
C ASN A 311 -9.05 -1.07 -3.17
N CYS A 312 -8.77 0.09 -2.57
CA CYS A 312 -9.55 1.31 -2.74
C CYS A 312 -9.63 1.76 -4.20
N LYS A 313 -8.55 1.59 -4.97
CA LYS A 313 -8.46 1.94 -6.39
C LYS A 313 -9.08 0.91 -7.34
N ARG A 314 -9.62 -0.21 -6.81
CA ARG A 314 -10.23 -1.30 -7.59
C ARG A 314 -9.25 -1.94 -8.60
N ASN A 315 -7.96 -1.98 -8.28
CA ASN A 315 -6.95 -2.61 -9.14
C ASN A 315 -7.21 -4.11 -9.30
N TYR A 316 -7.08 -4.63 -10.53
CA TYR A 316 -7.21 -6.05 -10.83
C TYR A 316 -6.16 -6.86 -10.05
N GLY A 317 -6.60 -7.60 -9.03
CA GLY A 317 -5.76 -8.47 -8.19
C GLY A 317 -5.90 -8.24 -6.69
N PHE A 318 -6.37 -7.08 -6.26
CA PHE A 318 -6.46 -6.71 -4.84
C PHE A 318 -7.90 -6.45 -4.43
N LYS A 319 -8.80 -7.44 -4.59
CA LYS A 319 -10.24 -7.27 -4.31
C LYS A 319 -10.59 -7.19 -2.83
N THR A 320 -9.74 -7.74 -1.96
CA THR A 320 -9.86 -7.66 -0.49
C THR A 320 -8.45 -7.60 0.11
N HIS A 321 -8.34 -7.23 1.39
CA HIS A 321 -7.10 -7.38 2.15
C HIS A 321 -7.43 -7.64 3.63
N GLY A 322 -6.74 -8.59 4.26
CA GLY A 322 -7.02 -8.96 5.66
C GLY A 322 -8.44 -9.45 5.94
N GLY A 323 -9.17 -9.93 4.91
CA GLY A 323 -10.58 -10.34 5.03
C GLY A 323 -11.59 -9.19 4.93
N PHE A 324 -11.16 -7.98 4.59
CA PHE A 324 -12.02 -6.80 4.48
C PHE A 324 -11.99 -6.21 3.07
N LEU A 325 -13.03 -5.43 2.76
CA LEU A 325 -13.08 -4.53 1.61
C LEU A 325 -12.73 -3.11 2.05
N PHE A 326 -11.98 -2.37 1.24
CA PHE A 326 -11.56 -1.00 1.51
C PHE A 326 -11.98 -0.05 0.39
N ARG A 327 -12.57 1.09 0.75
CA ARG A 327 -12.99 2.12 -0.20
C ARG A 327 -12.70 3.50 0.32
N PHE A 328 -12.44 4.44 -0.58
CA PHE A 328 -12.49 5.85 -0.20
C PHE A 328 -13.93 6.22 0.14
N GLU A 329 -14.12 6.98 1.21
CA GLU A 329 -15.45 7.41 1.69
C GLU A 329 -16.24 8.12 0.58
N ASP A 330 -15.56 8.99 -0.18
CA ASP A 330 -16.16 9.77 -1.26
C ASP A 330 -16.56 8.91 -2.48
N ASP A 331 -16.00 7.70 -2.61
CA ASP A 331 -16.13 6.84 -3.79
C ASP A 331 -16.84 5.49 -3.47
N TYR A 332 -17.43 5.37 -2.27
CA TYR A 332 -18.12 4.15 -1.84
C TYR A 332 -19.58 4.14 -2.30
N THR A 333 -19.88 3.32 -3.30
CA THR A 333 -21.23 3.21 -3.89
C THR A 333 -21.71 1.76 -4.01
N GLU A 334 -20.90 0.79 -3.59
CA GLU A 334 -21.21 -0.63 -3.78
C GLU A 334 -22.45 -1.07 -2.98
N THR A 335 -23.37 -1.79 -3.64
CA THR A 335 -24.53 -2.40 -3.00
C THR A 335 -24.14 -3.66 -2.21
N LEU A 336 -25.01 -4.12 -1.31
CA LEU A 336 -24.79 -5.37 -0.57
C LEU A 336 -24.58 -6.56 -1.52
N GLU A 337 -25.32 -6.60 -2.62
CA GLU A 337 -25.21 -7.64 -3.67
C GLU A 337 -23.84 -7.59 -4.36
N GLU A 338 -23.28 -6.40 -4.58
CA GLU A 338 -21.94 -6.22 -5.15
C GLU A 338 -20.84 -6.61 -4.16
N VAL A 339 -21.00 -6.30 -2.87
CA VAL A 339 -20.09 -6.74 -1.81
C VAL A 339 -20.13 -8.27 -1.66
N HIS A 340 -21.31 -8.89 -1.70
CA HIS A 340 -21.47 -10.34 -1.68
C HIS A 340 -20.86 -10.99 -2.92
N LYS A 341 -20.99 -10.41 -4.12
CA LYS A 341 -20.26 -10.88 -5.31
C LYS A 341 -18.74 -10.85 -5.11
N ILE A 342 -18.19 -9.86 -4.39
CA ILE A 342 -16.75 -9.81 -4.05
C ILE A 342 -16.41 -10.93 -3.04
N ARG A 343 -17.22 -11.13 -2.00
CA ARG A 343 -17.06 -12.21 -1.00
C ARG A 343 -17.15 -13.60 -1.63
N ASP A 344 -18.10 -13.83 -2.51
CA ASP A 344 -18.37 -15.15 -3.09
C ASP A 344 -17.31 -15.50 -4.14
N ASN A 345 -16.74 -14.50 -4.82
CA ASN A 345 -15.52 -14.67 -5.59
C ASN A 345 -14.28 -14.98 -4.73
N MET A 346 -14.29 -14.62 -3.43
CA MET A 346 -13.27 -15.01 -2.44
C MET A 346 -13.52 -16.41 -1.84
N LYS A 347 -14.78 -16.79 -1.57
CA LYS A 347 -15.15 -18.17 -1.18
C LYS A 347 -14.88 -19.18 -2.29
N LYS A 348 -14.85 -18.71 -3.54
CA LYS A 348 -14.28 -19.42 -4.67
C LYS A 348 -12.77 -19.73 -4.50
N ILE A 349 -12.04 -19.21 -3.52
CA ILE A 349 -10.74 -19.77 -3.09
C ILE A 349 -10.98 -21.01 -2.20
N ALA A 350 -11.96 -21.84 -2.59
CA ALA A 350 -12.50 -22.96 -1.84
C ALA A 350 -11.48 -24.08 -1.69
N THR A 351 -11.72 -24.92 -0.68
CA THR A 351 -11.16 -26.26 -0.56
C THR A 351 -11.03 -26.91 -1.93
N ILE A 352 -9.81 -27.31 -2.27
CA ILE A 352 -9.45 -27.87 -3.55
C ILE A 352 -9.38 -29.38 -3.39
N LEU A 353 -10.09 -30.09 -4.24
CA LEU A 353 -10.02 -31.53 -4.40
C LEU A 353 -8.83 -31.86 -5.31
N GLN A 354 -7.98 -32.78 -4.85
CA GLN A 354 -7.07 -33.53 -5.70
C GLN A 354 -7.82 -34.73 -6.24
N ILE A 355 -7.93 -34.82 -7.55
CA ILE A 355 -8.65 -35.87 -8.25
C ILE A 355 -7.65 -36.62 -9.11
N SER A 356 -7.68 -37.96 -9.07
CA SER A 356 -6.89 -38.78 -9.98
C SER A 356 -7.26 -38.46 -11.42
N ALA A 357 -6.29 -38.09 -12.26
CA ALA A 357 -6.55 -37.87 -13.68
C ALA A 357 -6.92 -39.17 -14.42
N GLU A 358 -6.53 -40.32 -13.87
CA GLU A 358 -6.79 -41.64 -14.47
C GLU A 358 -8.17 -42.18 -14.08
N THR A 359 -8.52 -42.09 -12.79
CA THR A 359 -9.72 -42.75 -12.26
C THR A 359 -10.86 -41.80 -11.94
N GLY A 360 -10.63 -40.48 -11.93
CA GLY A 360 -11.63 -39.50 -11.50
C GLY A 360 -11.95 -39.55 -10.00
N LYS A 361 -11.26 -40.38 -9.21
CA LYS A 361 -11.52 -40.44 -7.76
C LYS A 361 -10.89 -39.26 -7.03
N VAL A 362 -11.63 -38.70 -6.08
CA VAL A 362 -11.08 -37.73 -5.12
C VAL A 362 -10.07 -38.46 -4.23
N LEU A 363 -8.83 -37.99 -4.23
CA LEU A 363 -7.72 -38.57 -3.47
C LEU A 363 -7.46 -37.80 -2.18
N ALA A 364 -7.59 -36.47 -2.21
CA ALA A 364 -7.33 -35.61 -1.06
C ALA A 364 -8.08 -34.28 -1.17
N LYS A 365 -8.26 -33.61 -0.03
CA LYS A 365 -8.81 -32.26 0.08
C LYS A 365 -7.77 -31.34 0.68
N PHE A 366 -7.56 -30.18 0.05
CA PHE A 366 -6.60 -29.17 0.50
C PHE A 366 -7.31 -27.85 0.75
N PRO A 367 -6.93 -27.09 1.78
CA PRO A 367 -7.55 -25.81 2.08
C PRO A 367 -7.29 -24.75 1.00
N ASN A 368 -6.20 -24.87 0.23
CA ASN A 368 -5.87 -24.01 -0.91
C ASN A 368 -4.78 -24.63 -1.79
N ALA A 369 -4.48 -23.98 -2.93
CA ALA A 369 -3.51 -24.47 -3.92
C ALA A 369 -2.06 -24.50 -3.41
N ALA A 370 -1.68 -23.59 -2.51
CA ALA A 370 -0.33 -23.54 -1.96
C ALA A 370 -0.07 -24.71 -1.01
N GLU A 371 -1.07 -25.07 -0.20
CA GLU A 371 -1.00 -26.28 0.65
C GLU A 371 -1.01 -27.56 -0.17
N ALA A 372 -1.82 -27.62 -1.24
CA ALA A 372 -1.79 -28.74 -2.18
C ALA A 372 -0.39 -28.93 -2.80
N ALA A 373 0.23 -27.84 -3.29
CA ALA A 373 1.56 -27.91 -3.87
C ALA A 373 2.62 -28.35 -2.85
N ARG A 374 2.59 -27.78 -1.63
CA ARG A 374 3.53 -28.11 -0.56
C ARG A 374 3.46 -29.59 -0.18
N GLN A 375 2.26 -30.13 -0.01
CA GLN A 375 2.06 -31.52 0.41
C GLN A 375 2.35 -32.54 -0.70
N LEU A 376 2.17 -32.13 -1.96
CA LEU A 376 2.49 -32.96 -3.13
C LEU A 376 3.95 -32.79 -3.60
N GLY A 377 4.77 -32.03 -2.87
CA GLY A 377 6.19 -31.81 -3.22
C GLY A 377 6.39 -31.02 -4.52
N LEU A 378 5.40 -30.22 -4.92
CA LEU A 378 5.46 -29.41 -6.14
C LEU A 378 6.17 -28.08 -5.90
N GLU A 379 6.88 -27.59 -6.91
CA GLU A 379 7.53 -26.28 -6.84
C GLU A 379 6.52 -25.14 -6.67
N LYS A 380 6.93 -24.04 -6.02
CA LYS A 380 6.08 -22.84 -5.84
C LYS A 380 5.54 -22.27 -7.16
N SER A 381 6.26 -22.46 -8.27
CA SER A 381 5.87 -22.06 -9.62
C SER A 381 4.60 -22.77 -10.11
N GLU A 382 4.31 -23.97 -9.61
CA GLU A 382 3.14 -24.79 -9.98
C GLU A 382 1.83 -24.33 -9.32
N ASN A 383 1.89 -23.49 -8.27
CA ASN A 383 0.71 -22.93 -7.60
C ASN A 383 -0.25 -22.27 -8.60
N SER A 384 0.29 -21.51 -9.56
CA SER A 384 -0.49 -20.85 -10.60
C SER A 384 -1.17 -21.84 -11.54
N LYS A 385 -0.59 -23.02 -11.77
CA LYS A 385 -1.17 -24.07 -12.63
C LYS A 385 -2.31 -24.79 -11.93
N ILE A 386 -2.18 -25.09 -10.63
CA ILE A 386 -3.27 -25.61 -9.79
C ILE A 386 -4.46 -24.64 -9.77
N ILE A 387 -4.20 -23.34 -9.60
CA ILE A 387 -5.24 -22.31 -9.63
C ILE A 387 -5.91 -22.22 -11.01
N ASN A 388 -5.13 -22.29 -12.09
CA ASN A 388 -5.68 -22.28 -13.45
C ASN A 388 -6.54 -23.53 -13.74
N LEU A 389 -6.17 -24.70 -13.21
CA LEU A 389 -6.94 -25.93 -13.26
C LEU A 389 -8.29 -25.81 -12.55
N CYS A 390 -8.29 -25.27 -11.33
CA CYS A 390 -9.53 -24.99 -10.61
C CYS A 390 -10.45 -24.01 -11.35
N ASN A 391 -9.86 -23.05 -12.08
CA ASN A 391 -10.59 -22.05 -12.85
C ASN A 391 -10.94 -22.47 -14.29
N ARG A 392 -10.67 -23.73 -14.68
CA ARG A 392 -10.95 -24.28 -16.01
C ARG A 392 -10.37 -23.45 -17.17
N LYS A 393 -9.21 -22.81 -16.98
CA LYS A 393 -8.56 -22.05 -18.07
C LYS A 393 -8.06 -22.99 -19.17
N GLU A 394 -8.29 -22.61 -20.43
CA GLU A 394 -7.83 -23.37 -21.60
C GLU A 394 -6.31 -23.62 -21.57
N GLY A 395 -5.90 -24.85 -21.92
CA GLY A 395 -4.49 -25.24 -22.02
C GLY A 395 -3.88 -25.88 -20.76
N HIS A 396 -4.60 -25.93 -19.63
CA HIS A 396 -4.14 -26.58 -18.41
C HIS A 396 -5.13 -27.68 -17.97
N TYR A 397 -4.71 -28.95 -18.06
CA TYR A 397 -5.61 -30.09 -17.82
C TYR A 397 -5.19 -31.00 -16.65
N VAL A 398 -3.90 -31.09 -16.34
CA VAL A 398 -3.35 -31.95 -15.26
C VAL A 398 -2.06 -31.33 -14.71
N VAL A 399 -1.81 -31.44 -13.40
CA VAL A 399 -0.51 -31.16 -12.74
C VAL A 399 -0.10 -32.41 -11.98
N ALA A 400 1.08 -32.94 -12.27
CA ALA A 400 1.65 -34.14 -11.62
C ALA A 400 0.72 -35.38 -11.59
N GLY A 401 -0.07 -35.60 -12.66
CA GLY A 401 -1.02 -36.72 -12.73
C GLY A 401 -2.37 -36.46 -12.04
N PHE A 402 -2.59 -35.26 -11.49
CA PHE A 402 -3.81 -34.90 -10.79
C PHE A 402 -4.59 -33.76 -11.47
N ILE A 403 -5.90 -33.86 -11.37
CA ILE A 403 -6.84 -32.78 -11.67
C ILE A 403 -7.17 -32.07 -10.37
N PHE A 404 -7.25 -30.73 -10.42
CA PHE A 404 -7.69 -29.94 -9.28
C PHE A 404 -9.03 -29.26 -9.60
N ARG A 405 -9.99 -29.42 -8.69
CA ARG A 405 -11.32 -28.80 -8.73
C ARG A 405 -11.67 -28.25 -7.36
N ARG A 406 -12.61 -27.31 -7.30
CA ARG A 406 -13.16 -26.85 -6.03
C ARG A 406 -14.19 -27.86 -5.55
N GLU A 407 -14.30 -28.01 -4.24
CA GLU A 407 -15.20 -28.98 -3.60
C GLU A 407 -16.68 -28.83 -4.03
N GLY A 408 -17.11 -27.63 -4.45
CA GLY A 408 -18.47 -27.41 -4.98
C GLY A 408 -18.62 -27.54 -6.50
N ASP A 409 -17.52 -27.76 -7.24
CA ASP A 409 -17.50 -27.79 -8.71
C ASP A 409 -17.29 -29.21 -9.28
N TYR A 410 -17.32 -30.25 -8.44
CA TYR A 410 -17.06 -31.66 -8.79
C TYR A 410 -18.04 -32.60 -8.09
N ASP A 411 -18.66 -33.50 -8.85
CA ASP A 411 -19.56 -34.53 -8.33
C ASP A 411 -18.79 -35.87 -8.19
N GLU A 412 -18.61 -36.29 -6.94
CA GLU A 412 -17.89 -37.51 -6.58
C GLU A 412 -18.67 -38.79 -6.90
N GLU A 413 -20.00 -38.75 -6.90
CA GLU A 413 -20.87 -39.93 -7.07
C GLU A 413 -20.93 -40.37 -8.54
N ASN A 414 -20.85 -39.41 -9.46
CA ASN A 414 -20.91 -39.68 -10.91
C ASN A 414 -19.53 -39.67 -11.60
N GLY A 415 -18.46 -39.22 -10.92
CA GLY A 415 -17.12 -39.09 -11.52
C GLY A 415 -17.08 -38.16 -12.75
N CYS A 416 -18.10 -37.30 -12.91
CA CYS A 416 -18.36 -36.49 -14.10
C CYS A 416 -18.54 -35.01 -13.75
N GLU A 417 -18.31 -34.12 -14.72
CA GLU A 417 -18.59 -32.69 -14.56
C GLU A 417 -20.12 -32.45 -14.46
N PRO A 418 -20.60 -31.45 -13.69
CA PRO A 418 -22.03 -31.18 -13.50
C PRO A 418 -22.80 -30.78 -14.78
N ASP A 419 -22.14 -30.70 -15.93
CA ASP A 419 -22.74 -30.45 -17.25
C ASP A 419 -22.95 -31.71 -18.11
N GLY A 420 -22.61 -32.91 -17.61
CA GLY A 420 -22.85 -34.17 -18.31
C GLY A 420 -21.90 -34.46 -19.48
N THR A 421 -20.76 -33.77 -19.59
CA THR A 421 -19.73 -34.11 -20.59
C THR A 421 -18.86 -35.31 -20.17
N LYS A 422 -18.64 -36.22 -21.13
CA LYS A 422 -18.08 -37.60 -21.00
C LYS A 422 -16.72 -37.74 -20.25
N PRO A 423 -16.35 -38.95 -19.79
CA PRO A 423 -15.24 -39.18 -18.84
C PRO A 423 -13.86 -38.73 -19.34
N LEU A 424 -13.06 -38.19 -18.42
CA LEU A 424 -11.74 -37.57 -18.62
C LEU A 424 -10.57 -38.52 -18.95
N SER A 425 -10.81 -39.84 -19.09
CA SER A 425 -9.78 -40.86 -19.34
C SER A 425 -9.08 -40.74 -20.72
N LYS A 426 -9.44 -39.76 -21.55
CA LYS A 426 -8.82 -39.48 -22.86
C LYS A 426 -7.88 -38.26 -22.89
N ARG A 427 -7.45 -37.70 -21.74
CA ARG A 427 -6.56 -36.51 -21.71
C ARG A 427 -5.14 -36.76 -21.18
N LEU A 428 -4.55 -37.91 -21.49
CA LEU A 428 -3.09 -37.98 -21.67
C LEU A 428 -2.76 -37.04 -22.84
N LYS A 429 -1.73 -36.19 -22.70
CA LYS A 429 -1.33 -35.29 -23.80
C LYS A 429 -1.03 -36.18 -25.01
N PRO A 430 -1.77 -36.07 -26.13
CA PRO A 430 -1.51 -36.92 -27.29
C PRO A 430 -0.09 -36.65 -27.78
N LYS A 431 0.62 -37.72 -28.15
CA LYS A 431 1.98 -37.63 -28.69
C LYS A 431 2.01 -36.72 -29.91
N ILE A 432 3.16 -36.10 -30.17
CA ILE A 432 3.35 -35.21 -31.30
C ILE A 432 3.95 -36.01 -32.45
N LEU A 433 3.26 -36.00 -33.59
CA LEU A 433 3.71 -36.60 -34.84
C LEU A 433 4.48 -35.56 -35.65
N GLN A 434 5.72 -35.87 -36.04
CA GLN A 434 6.47 -35.13 -37.04
C GLN A 434 6.18 -35.68 -38.43
N ILE A 435 5.64 -34.86 -39.32
CA ILE A 435 5.12 -35.26 -40.61
C ILE A 435 5.88 -34.54 -41.73
N GLY A 436 6.24 -35.26 -42.77
CA GLY A 436 6.90 -34.72 -43.96
C GLY A 436 6.02 -33.73 -44.72
N LEU A 437 6.53 -32.52 -44.94
CA LEU A 437 5.80 -31.44 -45.60
C LEU A 437 5.33 -31.77 -47.03
N LYS A 438 6.06 -32.64 -47.74
CA LYS A 438 5.74 -33.05 -49.12
C LYS A 438 5.17 -34.47 -49.22
N THR A 439 5.54 -35.34 -48.28
CA THR A 439 5.22 -36.77 -48.34
C THR A 439 4.00 -37.14 -47.52
N GLY A 440 3.65 -36.36 -46.49
CA GLY A 440 2.62 -36.71 -45.52
C GLY A 440 2.99 -37.88 -44.60
N VAL A 441 4.19 -38.44 -44.74
CA VAL A 441 4.64 -39.57 -43.93
C VAL A 441 5.05 -39.08 -42.54
N VAL A 442 4.64 -39.80 -41.51
CA VAL A 442 5.12 -39.60 -40.13
C VAL A 442 6.55 -40.11 -40.03
N PHE A 443 7.48 -39.22 -39.64
CA PHE A 443 8.89 -39.53 -39.41
C PHE A 443 9.13 -40.00 -37.97
N ASP A 444 8.63 -39.24 -36.99
CA ASP A 444 8.87 -39.50 -35.57
C ASP A 444 7.66 -39.16 -34.71
N LYS A 445 7.66 -39.72 -33.49
CA LYS A 445 6.63 -39.50 -32.47
C LYS A 445 7.30 -39.07 -31.16
N PHE A 446 6.90 -37.91 -30.64
CA PHE A 446 7.42 -37.35 -29.40
C PHE A 446 6.35 -37.35 -28.31
N GLU A 447 6.72 -37.63 -27.06
CA GLU A 447 5.82 -37.55 -25.91
C GLU A 447 5.38 -36.11 -25.62
N SER A 448 6.18 -35.11 -26.05
CA SER A 448 5.78 -33.71 -25.91
C SER A 448 6.49 -32.76 -26.89
N PRO A 449 5.95 -31.54 -27.13
CA PRO A 449 6.65 -30.51 -27.91
C PRO A 449 8.02 -30.12 -27.34
N ALA A 450 8.23 -30.26 -26.03
CA ALA A 450 9.50 -29.94 -25.38
C ALA A 450 10.57 -31.02 -25.61
N GLU A 451 10.17 -32.26 -25.87
CA GLU A 451 11.07 -33.33 -26.28
C GLU A 451 11.48 -33.14 -27.73
N ALA A 452 10.50 -32.88 -28.61
CA ALA A 452 10.76 -32.53 -30.00
C ALA A 452 11.71 -31.32 -30.14
N GLU A 453 11.61 -30.33 -29.25
CA GLU A 453 12.54 -29.19 -29.25
C GLU A 453 13.98 -29.60 -28.94
N ARG A 454 14.19 -30.52 -27.99
CA ARG A 454 15.54 -31.00 -27.63
C ARG A 454 16.19 -31.81 -28.75
N GLU A 455 15.39 -32.55 -29.52
CA GLU A 455 15.91 -33.43 -30.57
C GLU A 455 16.02 -32.75 -31.94
N LEU A 456 15.09 -31.86 -32.28
CA LEU A 456 15.02 -31.24 -33.60
C LEU A 456 15.61 -29.82 -33.66
N ASP A 457 15.98 -29.23 -32.52
CA ASP A 457 16.39 -27.83 -32.39
C ASP A 457 15.35 -26.85 -32.97
N ILE A 458 14.07 -27.19 -32.81
CA ILE A 458 12.93 -26.35 -33.21
C ILE A 458 12.18 -25.94 -31.94
N LEU A 459 12.04 -24.63 -31.71
CA LEU A 459 11.33 -24.09 -30.56
C LEU A 459 9.94 -24.75 -30.38
N ALA A 460 9.62 -25.27 -29.19
CA ALA A 460 8.34 -25.91 -28.90
C ALA A 460 7.15 -24.96 -29.16
N SER A 461 7.35 -23.65 -28.99
CA SER A 461 6.33 -22.64 -29.31
C SER A 461 5.94 -22.61 -30.80
N CYS A 462 6.88 -22.89 -31.69
CA CYS A 462 6.64 -23.01 -33.13
C CYS A 462 5.94 -24.33 -33.46
N ILE A 463 6.36 -25.44 -32.85
CA ILE A 463 5.72 -26.75 -32.99
C ILE A 463 4.25 -26.67 -32.57
N ILE A 464 3.96 -26.09 -31.40
CA ILE A 464 2.59 -25.91 -30.88
C ILE A 464 1.72 -25.08 -31.84
N ARG A 465 2.28 -24.02 -32.45
CA ARG A 465 1.56 -23.20 -33.43
C ARG A 465 1.18 -24.00 -34.68
N VAL A 466 2.04 -24.90 -35.12
CA VAL A 466 1.75 -25.79 -36.25
C VAL A 466 0.70 -26.83 -35.86
N CYS A 467 0.82 -27.48 -34.68
CA CYS A 467 -0.17 -28.43 -34.18
C CYS A 467 -1.59 -27.83 -34.07
N ASN A 468 -1.69 -26.58 -33.65
CA ASN A 468 -2.98 -25.89 -33.50
C ASN A 468 -3.49 -25.26 -34.81
N ASN A 469 -2.90 -25.63 -35.94
CA ASN A 469 -3.18 -25.07 -37.27
C ASN A 469 -3.14 -23.53 -37.35
N LYS A 470 -2.26 -22.88 -36.58
CA LYS A 470 -2.02 -21.43 -36.63
C LYS A 470 -0.84 -21.06 -37.54
N GLN A 471 -0.03 -22.06 -37.92
CA GLN A 471 1.12 -21.96 -38.80
C GLN A 471 1.17 -23.21 -39.67
N LYS A 472 1.58 -23.07 -40.95
CA LYS A 472 1.55 -24.18 -41.91
C LYS A 472 2.63 -25.24 -41.64
N SER A 473 3.84 -24.81 -41.28
CA SER A 473 4.98 -25.70 -41.02
C SER A 473 6.05 -24.99 -40.20
N THR A 474 6.96 -25.74 -39.61
CA THR A 474 8.16 -25.23 -38.92
C THR A 474 9.31 -26.23 -39.09
N GLY A 475 10.54 -25.74 -39.23
CA GLY A 475 11.72 -26.59 -39.45
C GLY A 475 11.64 -27.53 -40.66
N GLY A 476 10.76 -27.26 -41.63
CA GLY A 476 10.54 -28.14 -42.79
C GLY A 476 9.51 -29.27 -42.57
N PHE A 477 8.86 -29.34 -41.40
CA PHE A 477 7.90 -30.38 -41.05
C PHE A 477 6.52 -29.81 -40.69
N ILE A 478 5.50 -30.67 -40.80
CA ILE A 478 4.18 -30.46 -40.21
C ILE A 478 4.16 -31.21 -38.88
N PHE A 479 3.58 -30.61 -37.85
CA PHE A 479 3.39 -31.29 -36.57
C PHE A 479 1.90 -31.41 -36.26
N ARG A 480 1.46 -32.60 -35.85
CA ARG A 480 0.08 -32.87 -35.43
C ARG A 480 0.09 -33.67 -34.13
N ARG A 481 -1.00 -33.59 -33.38
CA ARG A 481 -1.19 -34.46 -32.23
C ARG A 481 -1.71 -35.81 -32.71
N GLU A 482 -1.34 -36.87 -32.02
CA GLU A 482 -1.88 -38.21 -32.24
C GLU A 482 -3.42 -38.15 -32.12
N GLY A 483 -4.11 -38.48 -33.22
CA GLY A 483 -5.57 -38.33 -33.37
C GLY A 483 -6.03 -37.15 -34.24
N ASP A 484 -5.18 -36.14 -34.49
CA ASP A 484 -5.46 -35.02 -35.40
C ASP A 484 -4.96 -35.28 -36.84
N TYR A 485 -4.30 -36.42 -37.06
CA TYR A 485 -3.74 -36.84 -38.35
C TYR A 485 -4.06 -38.31 -38.61
N ASP A 486 -4.53 -38.63 -39.81
CA ASP A 486 -4.75 -39.99 -40.27
C ASP A 486 -3.47 -40.49 -40.93
N GLU A 487 -2.70 -41.31 -40.19
CA GLU A 487 -1.43 -41.89 -40.65
C GLU A 487 -1.63 -42.91 -41.80
N VAL A 488 -2.81 -43.53 -41.90
CA VAL A 488 -3.08 -44.56 -42.92
C VAL A 488 -3.32 -43.91 -44.27
N ASN A 489 -4.06 -42.80 -44.28
CA ASN A 489 -4.42 -42.08 -45.50
C ASN A 489 -3.57 -40.81 -45.74
N ASN A 490 -2.54 -40.56 -44.92
CA ASN A 490 -1.68 -39.38 -44.95
C ASN A 490 -2.46 -38.06 -45.00
N ARG A 491 -3.53 -37.95 -44.20
CA ARG A 491 -4.49 -36.85 -44.28
C ARG A 491 -4.63 -36.10 -42.95
N ASP A 492 -4.65 -34.77 -43.05
CA ASP A 492 -4.96 -33.88 -41.94
C ASP A 492 -6.46 -33.89 -41.62
N LEU A 493 -6.80 -34.13 -40.36
CA LEU A 493 -8.18 -34.17 -39.88
C LEU A 493 -8.65 -32.79 -39.40
N LEU A 494 -7.74 -31.83 -39.24
CA LEU A 494 -8.07 -30.47 -38.84
C LEU A 494 -8.58 -29.60 -40.02
N PRO A 495 -9.49 -28.64 -39.78
CA PRO A 495 -9.95 -27.70 -40.80
C PRO A 495 -8.80 -26.86 -41.34
N GLN A 496 -8.63 -26.78 -42.66
CA GLN A 496 -7.53 -26.06 -43.30
C GLN A 496 -7.57 -24.54 -43.01
N ILE A 497 -6.39 -23.92 -42.86
CA ILE A 497 -6.30 -22.46 -42.64
C ILE A 497 -6.87 -21.75 -43.89
N PRO A 498 -7.90 -20.90 -43.76
CA PRO A 498 -8.39 -20.14 -44.90
C PRO A 498 -7.26 -19.23 -45.43
N PRO A 499 -7.13 -19.08 -46.77
CA PRO A 499 -6.16 -18.15 -47.33
C PRO A 499 -6.44 -16.75 -46.77
N LYS A 500 -5.40 -16.09 -46.22
CA LYS A 500 -5.55 -14.71 -45.74
C LYS A 500 -5.99 -13.82 -46.91
N PRO A 501 -7.06 -13.01 -46.76
CA PRO A 501 -7.43 -12.05 -47.79
C PRO A 501 -6.27 -11.05 -47.97
N VAL A 502 -5.81 -10.89 -49.21
CA VAL A 502 -4.79 -9.90 -49.57
C VAL A 502 -5.47 -8.54 -49.61
N SER A 503 -5.59 -7.87 -48.47
CA SER A 503 -6.02 -6.47 -48.44
C SER A 503 -4.88 -5.61 -49.03
N ALA A 504 -5.13 -4.95 -50.16
CA ALA A 504 -4.21 -3.94 -50.70
C ALA A 504 -3.92 -2.91 -49.61
N LYS A 505 -2.65 -2.79 -49.19
CA LYS A 505 -2.28 -1.81 -48.16
C LYS A 505 -2.28 -0.42 -48.81
N PRO A 506 -2.81 0.60 -48.12
CA PRO A 506 -2.81 1.96 -48.64
C PRO A 506 -1.37 2.46 -48.84
N ALA A 507 -1.16 3.26 -49.88
CA ALA A 507 0.12 3.91 -50.17
C ALA A 507 0.51 4.90 -49.06
N ILE A 508 1.76 5.33 -49.07
CA ILE A 508 2.36 6.19 -48.05
C ILE A 508 2.77 7.51 -48.69
N LEU A 509 2.41 8.60 -48.04
CA LEU A 509 2.74 9.96 -48.42
C LEU A 509 3.90 10.48 -47.56
N GLN A 510 4.90 11.07 -48.20
CA GLN A 510 5.92 11.91 -47.57
C GLN A 510 5.43 13.36 -47.61
N ILE A 511 5.43 14.03 -46.47
CA ILE A 511 4.86 15.37 -46.30
C ILE A 511 5.93 16.29 -45.72
N SER A 512 6.00 17.50 -46.27
CA SER A 512 6.88 18.58 -45.82
C SER A 512 6.47 19.07 -44.43
N ILE A 513 7.42 19.12 -43.49
CA ILE A 513 7.16 19.65 -42.13
C ILE A 513 6.97 21.17 -42.09
N THR A 514 7.40 21.90 -43.13
CA THR A 514 7.35 23.36 -43.18
C THR A 514 6.14 23.86 -43.95
N THR A 515 5.81 23.20 -45.07
CA THR A 515 4.71 23.62 -45.95
C THR A 515 3.45 22.78 -45.75
N GLY A 516 3.57 21.57 -45.18
CA GLY A 516 2.45 20.63 -45.07
C GLY A 516 2.09 19.95 -46.40
N GLU A 517 2.83 20.22 -47.48
CA GLU A 517 2.56 19.69 -48.80
C GLU A 517 3.07 18.24 -48.95
N VAL A 518 2.35 17.45 -49.74
CA VAL A 518 2.77 16.09 -50.12
C VAL A 518 3.92 16.20 -51.12
N LEU A 519 5.09 15.70 -50.73
CA LEU A 519 6.32 15.72 -51.52
C LEU A 519 6.46 14.49 -52.41
N ALA A 520 6.03 13.31 -51.93
CA ALA A 520 6.16 12.06 -52.66
C ALA A 520 5.14 11.00 -52.20
N ARG A 521 4.84 10.03 -53.07
CA ARG A 521 3.93 8.91 -52.82
C ARG A 521 4.63 7.58 -53.10
N PHE A 522 4.60 6.67 -52.13
CA PHE A 522 5.24 5.36 -52.20
C PHE A 522 4.22 4.24 -52.00
N ALA A 523 4.27 3.17 -52.77
CA ALA A 523 3.37 2.03 -52.62
C ALA A 523 3.63 1.28 -51.31
N THR A 524 4.89 1.26 -50.83
CA THR A 524 5.24 0.58 -49.58
C THR A 524 6.32 1.32 -48.77
N PRO A 525 6.44 1.08 -47.45
CA PRO A 525 7.55 1.63 -46.66
C PRO A 525 8.93 1.18 -47.13
N ALA A 526 9.02 0.05 -47.84
CA ALA A 526 10.29 -0.50 -48.33
C ALA A 526 10.78 0.25 -49.57
N GLU A 527 9.85 0.74 -50.39
CA GLU A 527 10.14 1.62 -51.53
C GLU A 527 10.62 2.98 -51.05
N ALA A 528 9.89 3.59 -50.11
CA ALA A 528 10.29 4.84 -49.46
C ALA A 528 11.67 4.75 -48.79
N GLN A 529 12.01 3.62 -48.16
CA GLN A 529 13.35 3.40 -47.61
C GLN A 529 14.43 3.43 -48.70
N LYS A 530 14.20 2.75 -49.83
CA LYS A 530 15.20 2.67 -50.90
C LYS A 530 15.48 4.02 -51.55
N GLU A 531 14.44 4.84 -51.68
CA GLU A 531 14.54 6.12 -52.37
C GLU A 531 15.02 7.26 -51.45
N LEU A 532 14.61 7.24 -50.18
CA LEU A 532 14.93 8.32 -49.23
C LEU A 532 16.09 7.99 -48.28
N ASP A 533 16.59 6.77 -48.31
CA ASP A 533 17.59 6.24 -47.36
C ASP A 533 17.19 6.42 -45.87
N ILE A 534 15.88 6.38 -45.60
CA ILE A 534 15.33 6.47 -44.24
C ILE A 534 15.01 5.06 -43.74
N PRO A 535 15.42 4.67 -42.52
CA PRO A 535 15.10 3.36 -41.97
C PRO A 535 13.59 3.06 -42.01
N LYS A 536 13.18 1.95 -42.62
CA LYS A 536 11.76 1.54 -42.75
C LYS A 536 11.01 1.53 -41.42
N GLY A 537 11.69 1.22 -40.32
CA GLY A 537 11.11 1.29 -38.98
C GLY A 537 10.65 2.70 -38.60
N TYR A 538 11.42 3.73 -38.96
CA TYR A 538 11.09 5.12 -38.67
C TYR A 538 9.92 5.61 -39.52
N ILE A 539 9.90 5.25 -40.81
CA ILE A 539 8.79 5.52 -41.72
C ILE A 539 7.51 4.86 -41.18
N THR A 540 7.60 3.59 -40.77
CA THR A 540 6.44 2.83 -40.27
C THR A 540 5.90 3.39 -38.96
N SER A 541 6.75 3.76 -38.01
CA SER A 541 6.33 4.39 -36.75
C SER A 541 5.79 5.79 -36.96
N ALA A 542 6.32 6.56 -37.92
CA ALA A 542 5.77 7.85 -38.31
C ALA A 542 4.36 7.70 -38.90
N CYS A 543 4.12 6.73 -39.80
CA CYS A 543 2.79 6.43 -40.33
C CYS A 543 1.77 6.00 -39.26
N ARG A 544 2.20 5.47 -38.11
CA ARG A 544 1.35 5.08 -36.98
C ARG A 544 1.17 6.19 -35.94
N ASN A 545 1.77 7.36 -36.18
CA ASN A 545 1.80 8.47 -35.25
C ASN A 545 2.53 8.15 -33.91
N GLU A 546 3.34 7.09 -33.87
CA GLU A 546 4.22 6.76 -32.73
C GLU A 546 5.42 7.71 -32.68
N ARG A 547 5.79 8.27 -33.84
CA ARG A 547 6.80 9.32 -34.01
C ARG A 547 6.22 10.49 -34.78
N LYS A 548 6.61 11.71 -34.40
CA LYS A 548 6.14 12.94 -35.06
C LYS A 548 6.74 13.13 -36.45
N THR A 549 8.02 12.82 -36.62
CA THR A 549 8.74 12.92 -37.90
C THR A 549 9.71 11.76 -38.07
N ALA A 550 10.08 11.47 -39.32
CA ALA A 550 11.20 10.60 -39.68
C ALA A 550 12.16 11.40 -40.57
N CYS A 551 13.39 11.62 -40.08
CA CYS A 551 14.44 12.38 -40.77
C CYS A 551 13.99 13.74 -41.35
N GLY A 552 13.13 14.46 -40.63
CA GLY A 552 12.65 15.79 -41.05
C GLY A 552 11.41 15.79 -41.94
N PHE A 553 10.79 14.63 -42.19
CA PHE A 553 9.53 14.52 -42.95
C PHE A 553 8.43 13.89 -42.10
N ILE A 554 7.18 14.22 -42.43
CA ILE A 554 6.00 13.52 -41.91
C ILE A 554 5.65 12.39 -42.88
N PHE A 555 5.30 11.21 -42.36
CA PHE A 555 4.80 10.11 -43.18
C PHE A 555 3.39 9.73 -42.74
N ARG A 556 2.48 9.60 -43.70
CA ARG A 556 1.07 9.21 -43.48
C ARG A 556 0.64 8.19 -44.51
N LYS A 557 -0.36 7.38 -44.17
CA LYS A 557 -1.04 6.57 -45.18
C LYS A 557 -1.96 7.49 -45.97
N GLU A 558 -2.11 7.22 -47.26
CA GLU A 558 -2.91 8.04 -48.19
C GLU A 558 -4.37 8.22 -47.72
N GLY A 559 -4.96 7.23 -47.06
CA GLY A 559 -6.31 7.35 -46.48
C GLY A 559 -6.40 8.06 -45.12
N ASP A 560 -5.26 8.31 -44.47
CA ASP A 560 -5.18 8.95 -43.14
C ASP A 560 -4.69 10.42 -43.26
N TYR A 561 -4.61 10.97 -44.48
CA TYR A 561 -4.17 12.34 -44.74
C TYR A 561 -5.38 13.24 -45.06
N ASP A 562 -5.59 14.27 -44.24
CA ASP A 562 -6.44 15.42 -44.55
C ASP A 562 -5.64 16.72 -44.35
N GLU A 563 -5.92 17.73 -45.17
CA GLU A 563 -5.26 19.03 -45.06
C GLU A 563 -5.60 19.75 -43.75
N GLU A 564 -6.71 19.39 -43.09
CA GLU A 564 -7.14 19.97 -41.81
C GLU A 564 -6.42 19.37 -40.57
N ASN A 565 -6.26 18.04 -40.41
CA ASN A 565 -5.51 17.50 -39.25
C ASN A 565 -3.99 17.74 -39.35
N CYS A 566 -3.46 18.06 -40.53
CA CYS A 566 -2.03 18.32 -40.66
C CYS A 566 -1.59 19.61 -39.93
N LYS A 567 -2.52 20.54 -39.64
CA LYS A 567 -2.25 21.76 -38.86
C LYS A 567 -1.91 21.49 -37.39
N ASP A 568 -2.45 20.42 -36.81
CA ASP A 568 -2.17 20.02 -35.41
C ASP A 568 -0.80 19.32 -35.24
N LEU A 569 -0.19 18.90 -36.35
CA LEU A 569 1.11 18.24 -36.40
C LEU A 569 2.25 19.20 -36.75
N LEU A 570 1.93 20.39 -37.28
CA LEU A 570 2.88 21.47 -37.41
C LEU A 570 3.28 21.94 -36.00
N PRO A 571 4.58 22.10 -35.70
CA PRO A 571 4.96 22.72 -34.44
C PRO A 571 4.31 24.11 -34.36
N PRO A 572 3.75 24.52 -33.20
CA PRO A 572 3.14 25.83 -33.06
C PRO A 572 4.15 26.89 -33.48
N LYS A 573 3.70 27.86 -34.31
CA LYS A 573 4.49 29.05 -34.64
C LYS A 573 4.83 29.80 -33.35
N ALA A 574 6.00 29.49 -32.81
CA ALA A 574 6.76 30.34 -31.92
C ALA A 574 8.21 30.24 -32.39
N VAL A 575 8.61 31.15 -33.28
CA VAL A 575 10.01 31.51 -33.42
C VAL A 575 10.34 32.29 -32.14
N SER A 576 10.55 31.58 -31.03
CA SER A 576 11.33 32.15 -29.94
C SER A 576 12.75 32.20 -30.48
N ALA A 577 13.28 33.40 -30.75
CA ALA A 577 14.69 33.57 -31.01
C ALA A 577 15.46 32.82 -29.92
N LYS A 578 16.24 31.80 -30.31
CA LYS A 578 17.04 31.06 -29.33
C LYS A 578 18.00 32.08 -28.71
N PRO A 579 18.08 32.15 -27.37
CA PRO A 579 18.96 33.11 -26.74
C PRO A 579 20.40 32.81 -27.12
N ALA A 580 21.16 33.86 -27.42
CA ALA A 580 22.58 33.78 -27.73
C ALA A 580 23.34 33.10 -26.59
N ILE A 581 24.46 32.46 -26.92
CA ILE A 581 25.33 31.77 -25.97
C ILE A 581 26.53 32.65 -25.68
N LEU A 582 26.72 32.99 -24.41
CA LEU A 582 27.87 33.73 -23.91
C LEU A 582 28.96 32.75 -23.47
N GLN A 583 30.17 32.91 -23.99
CA GLN A 583 31.38 32.27 -23.47
C GLN A 583 32.00 33.17 -22.42
N ILE A 584 32.23 32.63 -21.24
CA ILE A 584 32.67 33.36 -20.06
C ILE A 584 34.00 32.78 -19.59
N CYS A 585 34.96 33.66 -19.31
CA CYS A 585 36.25 33.29 -18.74
C CYS A 585 36.05 32.68 -17.35
N MET A 586 36.66 31.51 -17.09
CA MET A 586 36.53 30.87 -15.78
C MET A 586 37.16 31.69 -14.64
N THR A 587 38.22 32.44 -14.93
CA THR A 587 39.01 33.19 -13.94
C THR A 587 38.50 34.62 -13.76
N THR A 588 38.38 35.39 -14.85
CA THR A 588 37.96 36.80 -14.78
C THR A 588 36.45 36.98 -14.71
N LYS A 589 35.68 35.92 -15.04
CA LYS A 589 34.22 35.94 -15.16
C LYS A 589 33.65 36.89 -16.22
N GLU A 590 34.51 37.46 -17.05
CA GLU A 590 34.10 38.32 -18.15
C GLU A 590 33.60 37.51 -19.34
N VAL A 591 32.65 38.11 -20.09
CA VAL A 591 32.18 37.56 -21.36
C VAL A 591 33.25 37.76 -22.43
N LEU A 592 33.78 36.66 -22.95
CA LEU A 592 34.81 36.64 -23.99
C LEU A 592 34.22 36.69 -25.40
N ALA A 593 33.09 36.01 -25.62
CA ALA A 593 32.44 35.95 -26.93
C ALA A 593 30.94 35.68 -26.79
N LYS A 594 30.17 36.09 -27.81
CA LYS A 594 28.72 35.87 -27.93
C LYS A 594 28.42 35.18 -29.26
N PHE A 595 27.81 34.00 -29.18
CA PHE A 595 27.41 33.19 -30.33
C PHE A 595 25.89 33.23 -30.49
N LYS A 596 25.37 33.21 -31.73
CA LYS A 596 23.93 33.21 -32.00
C LYS A 596 23.23 31.97 -31.45
N ASP A 597 23.92 30.84 -31.43
CA ASP A 597 23.43 29.57 -30.89
C ASP A 597 24.59 28.63 -30.52
N VAL A 598 24.24 27.47 -29.96
CA VAL A 598 25.20 26.44 -29.55
C VAL A 598 25.92 25.81 -30.74
N GLN A 599 25.35 25.83 -31.95
CA GLN A 599 25.98 25.24 -33.14
C GLN A 599 27.10 26.14 -33.67
N GLU A 600 26.91 27.44 -33.63
CA GLU A 600 27.98 28.41 -33.94
C GLU A 600 29.12 28.30 -32.92
N ALA A 601 28.81 28.24 -31.62
CA ALA A 601 29.81 28.04 -30.58
C ALA A 601 30.59 26.72 -30.76
N GLN A 602 29.91 25.63 -31.15
CA GLN A 602 30.59 24.36 -31.46
C GLN A 602 31.55 24.52 -32.63
N LYS A 603 31.14 25.20 -33.71
CA LYS A 603 31.94 25.34 -34.92
C LYS A 603 33.17 26.21 -34.70
N GLU A 604 33.05 27.29 -33.94
CA GLU A 604 34.16 28.22 -33.70
C GLU A 604 35.14 27.74 -32.61
N LEU A 605 34.64 27.05 -31.58
CA LEU A 605 35.47 26.60 -30.46
C LEU A 605 35.91 25.13 -30.57
N ASP A 606 35.38 24.39 -31.54
CA ASP A 606 35.55 22.93 -31.68
C ASP A 606 35.16 22.14 -30.40
N ILE A 607 34.15 22.63 -29.67
CA ILE A 607 33.63 22.01 -28.44
C ILE A 607 32.27 21.38 -28.73
N SER A 608 32.07 20.13 -28.31
CA SER A 608 30.80 19.42 -28.47
C SER A 608 29.59 20.22 -27.96
N SER A 609 28.60 20.45 -28.84
CA SER A 609 27.32 21.11 -28.50
C SER A 609 26.59 20.43 -27.32
N LYS A 610 26.76 19.12 -27.12
CA LYS A 610 26.21 18.42 -25.94
C LYS A 610 26.83 18.90 -24.64
N ASN A 611 28.15 19.13 -24.63
CA ASN A 611 28.86 19.61 -23.45
C ASN A 611 28.53 21.08 -23.18
N ILE A 612 28.48 21.93 -24.21
CA ILE A 612 28.06 23.34 -24.08
C ILE A 612 26.64 23.41 -23.49
N ASN A 613 25.70 22.60 -24.00
CA ASN A 613 24.33 22.54 -23.45
C ASN A 613 24.30 22.10 -21.98
N ARG A 614 25.12 21.12 -21.58
CA ARG A 614 25.21 20.68 -20.17
C ARG A 614 25.75 21.79 -19.27
N VAL A 615 26.71 22.59 -19.74
CA VAL A 615 27.24 23.73 -18.99
C VAL A 615 26.19 24.84 -18.87
N CYS A 616 25.48 25.17 -19.94
CA CYS A 616 24.37 26.13 -19.90
C CYS A 616 23.24 25.68 -18.95
N ALA A 617 22.95 24.37 -18.87
CA ALA A 617 21.93 23.81 -18.01
C ALA A 617 22.40 23.55 -16.55
N LYS A 618 23.59 24.03 -16.16
CA LYS A 618 24.23 23.77 -14.85
C LYS A 618 24.43 22.29 -14.51
N GLY A 619 24.38 21.39 -15.50
CA GLY A 619 24.69 19.96 -15.34
C GLY A 619 26.18 19.63 -15.45
N ARG A 620 27.01 20.64 -15.76
CA ARG A 620 28.48 20.59 -15.78
C ARG A 620 29.02 21.99 -15.49
N ASN A 621 30.14 22.11 -14.78
CA ASN A 621 30.66 23.43 -14.37
C ASN A 621 31.35 24.19 -15.51
N SER A 622 32.09 23.49 -16.37
CA SER A 622 32.78 24.06 -17.53
C SER A 622 33.01 23.03 -18.63
N THR A 623 33.36 23.52 -19.83
CA THR A 623 33.83 22.70 -20.94
C THR A 623 34.84 23.48 -21.77
N GLY A 624 35.91 22.83 -22.23
CA GLY A 624 36.97 23.50 -23.00
C GLY A 624 37.64 24.68 -22.31
N GLY A 625 37.62 24.75 -20.97
CA GLY A 625 38.18 25.86 -20.19
C GLY A 625 37.27 27.08 -20.02
N PHE A 626 36.01 27.01 -20.48
CA PHE A 626 35.06 28.13 -20.43
C PHE A 626 33.75 27.76 -19.74
N ILE A 627 33.07 28.79 -19.21
CA ILE A 627 31.69 28.71 -18.74
C ILE A 627 30.80 29.19 -19.88
N PHE A 628 29.66 28.53 -20.10
CA PHE A 628 28.67 28.94 -21.08
C PHE A 628 27.34 29.25 -20.40
N ARG A 629 26.74 30.39 -20.77
CA ARG A 629 25.42 30.82 -20.30
C ARG A 629 24.58 31.30 -21.49
N LYS A 630 23.26 31.19 -21.36
CA LYS A 630 22.36 31.86 -22.30
C LYS A 630 22.30 33.33 -21.91
N GLU A 631 22.22 34.22 -22.89
CA GLU A 631 22.25 35.67 -22.66
C GLU A 631 21.18 36.15 -21.66
N GLY A 632 19.98 35.55 -21.65
CA GLY A 632 18.94 35.86 -20.68
C GLY A 632 19.14 35.28 -19.27
N ASP A 633 20.09 34.36 -19.10
CA ASP A 633 20.41 33.68 -17.83
C ASP A 633 21.73 34.20 -17.23
N TYR A 634 22.35 35.23 -17.81
CA TYR A 634 23.58 35.85 -17.34
C TYR A 634 23.28 37.09 -16.52
N ASP A 635 23.74 37.10 -15.27
CA ASP A 635 23.63 38.20 -14.32
C ASP A 635 24.99 38.33 -13.63
N GLU A 636 25.62 39.49 -13.76
CA GLU A 636 26.98 39.74 -13.25
C GLU A 636 27.07 39.56 -11.73
N GLU A 637 25.96 39.71 -11.00
CA GLU A 637 25.91 39.61 -9.54
C GLU A 637 25.76 38.17 -9.02
N ASN A 638 25.48 37.18 -9.88
CA ASN A 638 25.11 35.80 -9.48
C ASN A 638 26.20 34.72 -9.73
N LEU A 639 27.47 35.13 -9.88
CA LEU A 639 28.59 34.22 -10.16
C LEU A 639 29.30 33.65 -8.90
N CYS A 640 28.72 33.85 -7.72
CA CYS A 640 29.33 33.54 -6.42
C CYS A 640 29.28 32.06 -5.99
N ASP A 641 28.50 31.19 -6.65
CA ASP A 641 28.21 29.84 -6.13
C ASP A 641 29.02 28.70 -6.78
N ILE A 642 30.33 28.88 -6.99
CA ILE A 642 31.22 27.77 -7.36
C ILE A 642 32.39 27.74 -6.36
N GLU A 643 32.10 27.36 -5.13
CA GLU A 643 33.12 26.91 -4.19
C GLU A 643 33.34 25.40 -4.37
N LYS A 644 34.56 25.08 -4.84
CA LYS A 644 35.43 23.95 -4.51
C LYS A 644 34.78 22.67 -3.98
N ASP A 645 34.65 21.68 -4.86
CA ASP A 645 34.83 20.26 -4.51
C ASP A 645 35.96 19.74 -5.42
N ASP A 646 37.20 19.86 -4.95
CA ASP A 646 38.38 19.12 -5.38
C ASP A 646 39.39 19.18 -4.22
N GLU A 647 39.25 18.23 -3.28
CA GLU A 647 40.33 17.63 -2.50
C GLU A 647 39.91 16.23 -2.03
#